data_AF-A0A9P4WAP0-F1
#
_entry.id   AF-A0A9P4WAP0-F1
#
_cell.length_a   1.000
_cell.length_b   1.000
_cell.length_c   1.000
_cell.angle_alpha   90.00
_cell.angle_beta   90.00
_cell.angle_gamma   90.00
#
_symmetry.space_group_name_H-M   'P 1'
#
loop_
_entity.id
_entity.type
_entity.pdbx_description
1 polymer ?
#
loop_
_entity_poly.entity_id
_entity_poly.type
_entity_poly.pdbx_seq_one_letter_code
_entity_poly.pdbx_strand_id
1 'polypeptide(L)'
;MATVFSSLVRPAILKRPSTDVHEATGSNLTFRKEDAEEADLRSLNGSLQALTDIFPDVQPEVFREMLASFSEESRLQVVTEALLKNGDKWVQGRYRVPAEQEEQRETAYKYKYRPRDTSKDTRGKPLALEDTFRSKQYKEAAKQALYQEFKGLSHSTIRAVLAEYNWSYTQARPTLLELSSKSWRSSITNFIMRRKAPSAKDHPLILWTAADAKTGRRRMPLLIKTHDGELNRELYDNLVVPELARQRNEQLHQDYELAWKMHEEEAEREDEMYDCECCFMPNVIEQMSTCDIDGHYICFRCIRHAINAALYDQGWARNINTELCTLKCIAPVTDGDCHGCITIGFVHRALLEEKDGDDRINKLDERFNNEALIKSQMPLARCPFCSYAELDDLALPNANLLSSLRPKPRPIVLASLASVPLLELLCFKATQTIVLFLALLYATIALLLPIPIIAPLQSALRRIHLKRNGLRFQCLSPTCGRASCLSCSAPWHDPHTCYSSQLTSLRLTLERATTDAVKRTCPQCNLGFVKSEGCNKLVCLCGYSMCYVCRQGLADQGYTHFCQHFRERPGETCRECSKCDLYRVEDEERVVKRARESAEAEWWESQGEGAQKGLKSEVGKGQGTGGVFGRDWGAWAEGVLETFFV
;
A
#
# COMPACT_ATOMS: atom_id res chain seq x y z
N MET A 1 35.00 5.45 -63.90
CA MET A 1 36.15 5.68 -62.99
C MET A 1 35.71 5.23 -61.60
N ALA A 2 35.60 3.94 -61.29
CA ALA A 2 36.66 2.97 -61.00
C ALA A 2 37.60 3.41 -59.85
N THR A 3 37.36 2.82 -58.66
CA THR A 3 38.29 2.49 -57.54
C THR A 3 39.13 3.63 -56.94
N VAL A 4 39.37 3.76 -55.63
CA VAL A 4 40.23 2.96 -54.72
C VAL A 4 39.87 3.48 -53.29
N PHE A 5 39.60 2.72 -52.23
CA PHE A 5 40.56 1.99 -51.40
C PHE A 5 39.86 1.08 -50.38
N SER A 6 40.42 -0.12 -50.29
CA SER A 6 40.08 -1.26 -49.47
C SER A 6 40.86 -1.26 -48.14
N SER A 7 40.23 -1.83 -47.11
CA SER A 7 40.81 -2.67 -46.04
C SER A 7 42.24 -2.42 -45.57
N LEU A 8 42.40 -1.99 -44.31
CA LEU A 8 43.64 -2.15 -43.54
C LEU A 8 43.40 -3.05 -42.33
N VAL A 9 43.71 -4.34 -42.53
CA VAL A 9 43.94 -5.34 -41.49
C VAL A 9 45.32 -5.06 -40.89
N ARG A 10 45.42 -4.89 -39.56
CA ARG A 10 46.70 -4.74 -38.86
C ARG A 10 47.44 -6.10 -38.77
N PRO A 11 48.76 -6.15 -38.97
CA PRO A 11 49.54 -7.38 -38.94
C PRO A 11 49.79 -7.90 -37.52
N ALA A 12 49.99 -9.22 -37.41
CA ALA A 12 50.36 -9.91 -36.18
C ALA A 12 51.83 -9.63 -35.81
N ILE A 13 52.05 -9.20 -34.56
CA ILE A 13 53.38 -8.95 -34.00
C ILE A 13 54.00 -10.29 -33.60
N LEU A 14 55.06 -10.69 -34.31
CA LEU A 14 55.96 -11.79 -33.94
C LEU A 14 56.79 -11.39 -32.70
N LYS A 15 56.61 -12.10 -31.58
CA LYS A 15 57.49 -12.00 -30.41
C LYS A 15 58.80 -12.76 -30.67
N ARG A 16 59.93 -12.05 -30.59
CA ARG A 16 61.26 -12.66 -30.36
C ARG A 16 61.46 -12.91 -28.86
N PRO A 17 62.20 -13.97 -28.46
CA PRO A 17 62.40 -14.29 -27.06
C PRO A 17 63.56 -13.45 -26.49
N SER A 18 63.31 -12.73 -25.40
CA SER A 18 64.36 -12.19 -24.54
C SER A 18 64.33 -12.95 -23.22
N THR A 19 65.36 -13.77 -23.05
CA THR A 19 65.86 -14.22 -21.76
C THR A 19 66.12 -13.02 -20.86
N ASP A 20 65.38 -12.91 -19.75
CA ASP A 20 65.91 -12.39 -18.50
C ASP A 20 65.09 -13.02 -17.37
N VAL A 21 65.66 -14.09 -16.82
CA VAL A 21 65.27 -14.66 -15.54
C VAL A 21 65.87 -13.73 -14.50
N HIS A 22 65.06 -12.96 -13.79
CA HIS A 22 65.15 -12.76 -12.34
C HIS A 22 64.02 -11.84 -11.84
N GLU A 23 63.32 -12.32 -10.79
CA GLU A 23 62.41 -11.59 -9.88
C GLU A 23 61.05 -11.08 -10.39
N ALA A 24 60.13 -12.03 -10.66
CA ALA A 24 58.68 -11.77 -10.81
C ALA A 24 57.82 -12.67 -9.89
N THR A 25 58.29 -12.93 -8.67
CA THR A 25 57.58 -13.82 -7.73
C THR A 25 56.56 -13.10 -6.86
N GLY A 26 56.58 -11.75 -6.81
CA GLY A 26 55.68 -10.95 -5.98
C GLY A 26 54.32 -10.58 -6.61
N SER A 27 54.27 -10.28 -7.92
CA SER A 27 53.07 -9.74 -8.57
C SER A 27 52.04 -10.80 -8.99
N ASN A 28 52.47 -12.03 -9.27
CA ASN A 28 51.58 -13.15 -9.62
C ASN A 28 50.78 -13.69 -8.41
N LEU A 29 51.28 -13.50 -7.19
CA LEU A 29 50.59 -13.92 -5.96
C LEU A 29 49.48 -12.94 -5.55
N THR A 30 49.68 -11.63 -5.76
CA THR A 30 48.65 -10.61 -5.47
C THR A 30 47.48 -10.71 -6.45
N PHE A 31 47.77 -10.88 -7.75
CA PHE A 31 46.73 -11.00 -8.78
C PHE A 31 45.86 -12.25 -8.58
N ARG A 32 46.48 -13.42 -8.31
CA ARG A 32 45.76 -14.67 -8.00
C ARG A 32 44.91 -14.59 -6.72
N LYS A 33 45.33 -13.77 -5.75
CA LYS A 33 44.60 -13.59 -4.49
C LYS A 33 43.41 -12.66 -4.68
N GLU A 34 43.56 -11.61 -5.49
CA GLU A 34 42.45 -10.72 -5.87
C GLU A 34 41.39 -11.46 -6.67
N ASP A 35 41.80 -12.30 -7.65
CA ASP A 35 40.88 -13.13 -8.44
C ASP A 35 40.11 -14.16 -7.57
N ALA A 36 40.77 -14.74 -6.56
CA ALA A 36 40.15 -15.71 -5.65
C ALA A 36 39.16 -15.04 -4.68
N GLU A 37 39.50 -13.86 -4.15
CA GLU A 37 38.60 -13.09 -3.29
C GLU A 37 37.38 -12.58 -4.06
N GLU A 38 37.54 -12.22 -5.34
CA GLU A 38 36.43 -11.82 -6.20
C GLU A 38 35.52 -13.01 -6.57
N ALA A 39 36.09 -14.19 -6.79
CA ALA A 39 35.33 -15.42 -7.02
C ALA A 39 34.50 -15.83 -5.79
N ASP A 40 35.07 -15.74 -4.58
CA ASP A 40 34.34 -16.00 -3.32
C ASP A 40 33.21 -14.98 -3.10
N LEU A 41 33.45 -13.69 -3.36
CA LEU A 41 32.40 -12.66 -3.29
C LEU A 41 31.25 -12.94 -4.26
N ARG A 42 31.53 -13.36 -5.50
CA ARG A 42 30.49 -13.75 -6.45
C ARG A 42 29.70 -14.97 -5.96
N SER A 43 30.38 -15.96 -5.39
CA SER A 43 29.75 -17.16 -4.80
C SER A 43 28.84 -16.83 -3.62
N LEU A 44 29.30 -15.96 -2.72
CA LEU A 44 28.54 -15.47 -1.57
C LEU A 44 27.29 -14.70 -1.99
N ASN A 45 27.42 -13.80 -2.97
CA ASN A 45 26.29 -13.03 -3.49
C ASN A 45 25.30 -13.90 -4.27
N GLY A 46 25.77 -14.91 -5.01
CA GLY A 46 24.90 -15.90 -5.64
C GLY A 46 24.13 -16.74 -4.61
N SER A 47 24.78 -17.15 -3.51
CA SER A 47 24.14 -17.88 -2.42
C SER A 47 23.11 -17.03 -1.66
N LEU A 48 23.44 -15.75 -1.42
CA LEU A 48 22.55 -14.79 -0.78
C LEU A 48 21.27 -14.54 -1.60
N GLN A 49 21.43 -14.40 -2.92
CA GLN A 49 20.31 -14.29 -3.86
C GLN A 49 19.41 -15.52 -3.77
N ALA A 50 19.98 -16.72 -3.87
CA ALA A 50 19.23 -17.96 -3.82
C ALA A 50 18.45 -18.13 -2.50
N LEU A 51 19.05 -17.77 -1.35
CA LEU A 51 18.36 -17.82 -0.06
C LEU A 51 17.22 -16.83 0.03
N THR A 52 17.37 -15.63 -0.54
CA THR A 52 16.31 -14.62 -0.57
C THR A 52 15.14 -15.06 -1.45
N ASP A 53 15.42 -15.77 -2.55
CA ASP A 53 14.39 -16.32 -3.43
C ASP A 53 13.62 -17.48 -2.75
N ILE A 54 14.32 -18.33 -1.99
CA ILE A 54 13.72 -19.46 -1.26
C ILE A 54 12.89 -18.96 -0.06
N PHE A 55 13.41 -17.98 0.68
CA PHE A 55 12.82 -17.45 1.93
C PHE A 55 12.58 -15.94 1.83
N PRO A 56 11.55 -15.50 1.08
CA PRO A 56 11.31 -14.07 0.81
C PRO A 56 10.94 -13.24 2.05
N ASP A 57 10.45 -13.90 3.11
CA ASP A 57 9.97 -13.28 4.35
C ASP A 57 11.07 -12.96 5.36
N VAL A 58 12.30 -13.42 5.14
CA VAL A 58 13.43 -13.22 6.06
C VAL A 58 14.31 -12.08 5.58
N GLN A 59 14.84 -11.30 6.52
CA GLN A 59 15.75 -10.18 6.23
C GLN A 59 17.11 -10.67 5.67
N PRO A 60 17.66 -10.04 4.59
CA PRO A 60 18.95 -10.41 4.00
C PRO A 60 20.12 -10.39 5.00
N GLU A 61 20.04 -9.55 6.03
CA GLU A 61 21.00 -9.45 7.14
C GLU A 61 21.25 -10.81 7.80
N VAL A 62 20.17 -11.57 8.03
CA VAL A 62 20.22 -12.90 8.66
C VAL A 62 21.01 -13.86 7.80
N PHE A 63 20.75 -13.88 6.50
CA PHE A 63 21.48 -14.74 5.56
C PHE A 63 22.95 -14.34 5.47
N ARG A 64 23.28 -13.05 5.51
CA ARG A 64 24.68 -12.59 5.51
C ARG A 64 25.45 -13.08 6.73
N GLU A 65 24.84 -12.99 7.92
CA GLU A 65 25.43 -13.51 9.17
C GLU A 65 25.65 -15.02 9.10
N MET A 66 24.64 -15.76 8.64
CA MET A 66 24.73 -17.21 8.52
C MET A 66 25.80 -17.62 7.50
N LEU A 67 25.78 -17.07 6.30
CA LEU A 67 26.77 -17.35 5.25
C LEU A 67 28.21 -17.00 5.68
N ALA A 68 28.39 -15.97 6.50
CA ALA A 68 29.70 -15.62 7.05
C ALA A 68 30.19 -16.56 8.17
N SER A 69 29.26 -17.23 8.88
CA SER A 69 29.58 -18.11 10.00
C SER A 69 29.94 -19.55 9.58
N PHE A 70 29.48 -20.02 8.41
CA PHE A 70 29.68 -21.39 7.94
C PHE A 70 30.87 -21.51 6.96
N SER A 71 31.53 -22.68 6.98
CA SER A 71 32.67 -23.02 6.11
C SER A 71 32.33 -23.00 4.63
N GLU A 72 33.31 -22.74 3.76
CA GLU A 72 33.15 -22.58 2.29
C GLU A 72 32.43 -23.73 1.58
N GLU A 73 32.55 -24.94 2.10
CA GLU A 73 31.91 -26.12 1.52
C GLU A 73 30.40 -26.17 1.81
N SER A 74 29.60 -26.12 0.74
CA SER A 74 28.14 -26.29 0.80
C SER A 74 27.38 -25.28 1.69
N ARG A 75 27.88 -24.03 1.79
CA ARG A 75 27.27 -22.94 2.58
C ARG A 75 25.76 -22.79 2.35
N LEU A 76 25.33 -22.81 1.09
CA LEU A 76 23.92 -22.64 0.72
C LEU A 76 23.04 -23.76 1.28
N GLN A 77 23.47 -25.02 1.13
CA GLN A 77 22.73 -26.19 1.58
C GLN A 77 22.64 -26.23 3.10
N VAL A 78 23.75 -25.96 3.80
CA VAL A 78 23.81 -25.96 5.26
C VAL A 78 22.92 -24.86 5.86
N VAL A 79 22.95 -23.65 5.30
CA VAL A 79 22.10 -22.55 5.75
C VAL A 79 20.62 -22.85 5.50
N THR A 80 20.29 -23.41 4.33
CA THR A 80 18.92 -23.83 4.00
C THR A 80 18.42 -24.89 4.98
N GLU A 81 19.21 -25.92 5.27
CA GLU A 81 18.85 -26.96 6.23
C GLU A 81 18.70 -26.41 7.66
N ALA A 82 19.59 -25.51 8.07
CA ALA A 82 19.54 -24.86 9.39
C ALA A 82 18.27 -24.01 9.57
N LEU A 83 17.84 -23.29 8.52
CA LEU A 83 16.60 -22.50 8.53
C LEU A 83 15.35 -23.39 8.51
N LEU A 84 15.36 -24.49 7.75
CA LEU A 84 14.24 -25.44 7.73
C LEU A 84 14.09 -26.18 9.08
N LYS A 85 15.19 -26.50 9.76
CA LYS A 85 15.16 -27.20 11.05
C LYS A 85 14.90 -26.28 12.24
N ASN A 86 15.49 -25.08 12.27
CA ASN A 86 15.51 -24.19 13.44
C ASN A 86 15.31 -22.71 13.04
N GLY A 87 14.38 -22.41 12.12
CA GLY A 87 14.15 -21.06 11.59
C GLY A 87 14.01 -19.99 12.66
N ASP A 88 13.18 -20.22 13.68
CA ASP A 88 12.92 -19.23 14.74
C ASP A 88 14.17 -18.86 15.56
N LYS A 89 15.09 -19.81 15.77
CA LYS A 89 16.32 -19.59 16.54
C LYS A 89 17.30 -18.67 15.82
N TRP A 90 17.36 -18.77 14.49
CA TRP A 90 18.29 -18.01 13.65
C TRP A 90 17.72 -16.66 13.22
N VAL A 91 16.42 -16.62 12.91
CA VAL A 91 15.75 -15.39 12.49
C VAL A 91 15.52 -14.44 13.67
N GLN A 92 15.25 -14.95 14.88
CA GLN A 92 15.09 -14.14 16.10
C GLN A 92 14.12 -12.94 15.93
N GLY A 93 13.06 -13.12 15.14
CA GLY A 93 12.08 -12.06 14.86
C GLY A 93 12.48 -11.06 13.76
N ARG A 94 13.65 -11.23 13.12
CA ARG A 94 14.12 -10.43 11.97
C ARG A 94 13.47 -10.88 10.66
N TYR A 95 12.15 -10.90 10.67
CA TYR A 95 11.36 -11.08 9.46
C TYR A 95 11.22 -9.73 8.74
N ARG A 96 11.14 -9.76 7.41
CA ARG A 96 10.77 -8.58 6.63
C ARG A 96 9.35 -8.20 7.03
N VAL A 97 9.21 -6.97 7.51
CA VAL A 97 7.90 -6.43 7.86
C VAL A 97 7.11 -6.28 6.55
N PRO A 98 5.88 -6.80 6.45
CA PRO A 98 5.05 -6.55 5.28
C PRO A 98 4.92 -5.04 5.07
N ALA A 99 5.15 -4.57 3.85
CA ALA A 99 5.19 -3.15 3.49
C ALA A 99 3.97 -2.33 3.98
N GLU A 100 2.86 -2.97 4.34
CA GLU A 100 1.67 -2.35 4.93
C GLU A 100 1.86 -1.86 6.38
N GLN A 101 2.67 -2.53 7.21
CA GLN A 101 2.98 -2.05 8.57
C GLN A 101 4.02 -0.92 8.54
N GLU A 102 4.85 -0.88 7.49
CA GLU A 102 5.73 0.23 7.16
C GLU A 102 4.93 1.40 6.59
N GLU A 103 4.02 1.17 5.63
CA GLU A 103 3.08 2.18 5.10
C GLU A 103 2.18 2.75 6.21
N GLN A 104 1.67 1.95 7.17
CA GLN A 104 0.86 2.44 8.30
C GLN A 104 1.68 3.23 9.34
N ARG A 105 2.97 2.91 9.51
CA ARG A 105 3.89 3.68 10.36
C ARG A 105 4.39 4.95 9.66
N GLU A 106 4.61 4.92 8.36
CA GLU A 106 5.05 6.05 7.53
C GLU A 106 3.90 7.02 7.21
N THR A 107 2.66 6.54 7.01
CA THR A 107 1.49 7.42 6.82
C THR A 107 1.15 8.25 8.06
N ALA A 108 1.59 7.85 9.25
CA ALA A 108 1.51 8.66 10.46
C ALA A 108 2.57 9.80 10.52
N TYR A 109 3.62 9.75 9.69
CA TYR A 109 4.71 10.74 9.64
C TYR A 109 5.01 11.19 8.20
N LYS A 110 4.18 12.10 7.67
CA LYS A 110 4.37 13.05 6.53
C LYS A 110 5.37 12.75 5.39
N TYR A 111 4.84 12.88 4.16
CA TYR A 111 5.45 13.43 2.92
C TYR A 111 6.98 13.68 2.89
N LYS A 112 7.70 12.86 2.09
CA LYS A 112 8.59 13.29 0.98
C LYS A 112 9.27 12.07 0.35
N TYR A 113 9.12 11.95 -0.98
CA TYR A 113 10.01 11.24 -1.92
C TYR A 113 10.81 10.05 -1.37
N ARG A 114 10.21 8.86 -1.43
CA ARG A 114 10.93 7.60 -1.65
C ARG A 114 10.23 6.87 -2.79
N PRO A 115 10.94 6.35 -3.81
CA PRO A 115 10.30 5.50 -4.81
C PRO A 115 9.72 4.28 -4.10
N ARG A 116 8.45 3.98 -4.39
CA ARG A 116 7.74 2.77 -3.97
C ARG A 116 8.50 1.53 -4.44
N ASP A 117 9.14 0.80 -3.55
CA ASP A 117 9.28 -0.64 -3.74
C ASP A 117 7.99 -1.29 -3.23
N THR A 118 7.03 -1.35 -4.14
CA THR A 118 5.85 -2.22 -4.03
C THR A 118 6.31 -3.61 -3.59
N SER A 119 5.60 -4.20 -2.62
CA SER A 119 5.57 -5.65 -2.38
C SER A 119 5.47 -6.36 -3.73
N LYS A 120 6.61 -6.77 -4.24
CA LYS A 120 6.76 -7.61 -5.41
C LYS A 120 7.45 -8.82 -4.86
N ASP A 121 6.87 -9.98 -5.11
CA ASP A 121 7.56 -11.26 -5.02
C ASP A 121 9.04 -11.05 -5.41
N THR A 122 9.93 -11.20 -4.43
CA THR A 122 11.37 -10.90 -4.62
C THR A 122 12.05 -12.01 -5.41
N ARG A 123 11.35 -13.12 -5.66
CA ARG A 123 11.82 -14.27 -6.43
C ARG A 123 12.31 -13.85 -7.81
N GLY A 124 13.59 -14.11 -8.06
CA GLY A 124 14.24 -13.92 -9.36
C GLY A 124 14.61 -12.47 -9.67
N LYS A 125 14.47 -11.54 -8.72
CA LYS A 125 15.00 -10.18 -8.87
C LYS A 125 16.36 -10.06 -8.21
N PRO A 126 17.36 -9.46 -8.90
CA PRO A 126 18.64 -9.18 -8.29
C PRO A 126 18.49 -8.33 -7.02
N LEU A 127 19.13 -8.75 -5.94
CA LEU A 127 19.27 -7.97 -4.71
C LEU A 127 19.86 -6.58 -5.01
N ALA A 128 19.40 -5.57 -4.27
CA ALA A 128 20.02 -4.26 -4.32
C ALA A 128 21.50 -4.37 -3.93
N LEU A 129 22.37 -3.58 -4.56
CA LEU A 129 23.81 -3.64 -4.31
C LEU A 129 24.15 -3.44 -2.82
N GLU A 130 23.39 -2.60 -2.12
CA GLU A 130 23.47 -2.40 -0.68
C GLU A 130 23.19 -3.62 0.19
N ASP A 131 22.38 -4.55 -0.29
CA ASP A 131 22.10 -5.80 0.41
C ASP A 131 23.12 -6.90 0.10
N THR A 132 23.97 -6.72 -0.91
CA THR A 132 24.99 -7.70 -1.27
C THR A 132 26.23 -7.63 -0.37
N PHE A 133 27.04 -8.69 -0.35
CA PHE A 133 28.37 -8.65 0.25
C PHE A 133 29.26 -7.68 -0.53
N ARG A 134 29.74 -6.65 0.17
CA ARG A 134 30.67 -5.64 -0.37
C ARG A 134 32.12 -6.14 -0.38
N SER A 135 32.88 -5.70 -1.39
CA SER A 135 34.31 -6.00 -1.51
C SER A 135 35.11 -5.41 -0.34
N LYS A 136 36.27 -6.01 -0.03
CA LYS A 136 37.16 -5.48 1.02
C LYS A 136 37.69 -4.10 0.66
N GLN A 137 37.98 -3.86 -0.62
CA GLN A 137 38.46 -2.58 -1.13
C GLN A 137 37.42 -1.47 -0.91
N TYR A 138 36.15 -1.74 -1.23
CA TYR A 138 35.03 -0.85 -0.97
C TYR A 138 34.89 -0.53 0.53
N LYS A 139 34.90 -1.55 1.40
CA LYS A 139 34.77 -1.36 2.86
C LYS A 139 35.85 -0.44 3.41
N GLU A 140 37.09 -0.62 2.94
CA GLU A 140 38.21 0.25 3.31
C GLU A 140 38.06 1.67 2.74
N ALA A 141 37.57 1.82 1.50
CA ALA A 141 37.28 3.10 0.88
C ALA A 141 36.20 3.89 1.62
N ALA A 142 35.07 3.26 1.91
CA ALA A 142 33.95 3.87 2.62
C ALA A 142 34.37 4.30 4.04
N LYS A 143 35.13 3.44 4.73
CA LYS A 143 35.70 3.77 6.04
C LYS A 143 36.61 4.99 6.00
N GLN A 144 37.55 5.04 5.04
CA GLN A 144 38.47 6.17 4.91
C GLN A 144 37.74 7.46 4.55
N ALA A 145 36.76 7.40 3.64
CA ALA A 145 35.94 8.54 3.26
C ALA A 145 35.17 9.12 4.48
N LEU A 146 34.54 8.27 5.29
CA LEU A 146 33.82 8.70 6.49
C LEU A 146 34.74 9.22 7.59
N TYR A 147 35.95 8.68 7.74
CA TYR A 147 36.96 9.24 8.66
C TYR A 147 37.39 10.65 8.25
N GLN A 148 37.45 10.92 6.95
CA GLN A 148 37.77 12.25 6.43
C GLN A 148 36.60 13.24 6.60
N GLU A 149 35.35 12.79 6.43
CA GLU A 149 34.15 13.62 6.63
C GLU A 149 33.87 13.89 8.12
N PHE A 150 33.91 12.86 8.96
CA PHE A 150 33.52 12.92 10.37
C PHE A 150 34.70 12.92 11.33
N LYS A 151 35.66 13.83 11.13
CA LYS A 151 36.84 14.00 12.03
C LYS A 151 36.49 14.30 13.49
N GLY A 152 35.24 14.67 13.78
CA GLY A 152 34.74 14.93 15.13
C GLY A 152 34.15 13.71 15.85
N LEU A 153 33.94 12.59 15.15
CA LEU A 153 33.45 11.33 15.74
C LEU A 153 34.60 10.35 15.95
N SER A 154 34.44 9.45 16.92
CA SER A 154 35.45 8.43 17.17
C SER A 154 35.45 7.37 16.06
N HIS A 155 36.63 6.85 15.72
CA HIS A 155 36.77 5.82 14.69
C HIS A 155 36.01 4.53 15.01
N SER A 156 35.80 4.22 16.30
CA SER A 156 34.99 3.08 16.74
C SER A 156 33.50 3.32 16.50
N THR A 157 32.99 4.54 16.78
CA THR A 157 31.61 4.91 16.48
C THR A 157 31.31 4.78 14.99
N ILE A 158 32.19 5.29 14.13
CA ILE A 158 32.00 5.21 12.67
C ILE A 158 32.01 3.75 12.19
N ARG A 159 32.88 2.90 12.75
CA ARG A 159 32.91 1.46 12.41
C ARG A 159 31.66 0.72 12.87
N ALA A 160 31.11 1.07 14.03
CA ALA A 160 29.87 0.47 14.53
C ALA A 160 28.70 0.79 13.59
N VAL A 161 28.54 2.06 13.22
CA VAL A 161 27.48 2.48 12.28
C VAL A 161 27.68 1.84 10.90
N LEU A 162 28.91 1.79 10.39
CA LEU A 162 29.18 1.08 9.13
C LEU A 162 28.81 -0.41 9.22
N ALA A 163 29.07 -1.09 10.33
CA ALA A 163 28.71 -2.49 10.48
C ALA A 163 27.19 -2.72 10.50
N GLU A 164 26.42 -1.80 11.08
CA GLU A 164 24.95 -1.84 11.09
C GLU A 164 24.36 -1.71 9.68
N TYR A 165 24.93 -0.84 8.83
CA TYR A 165 24.45 -0.58 7.47
C TYR A 165 25.21 -1.35 6.37
N ASN A 166 25.69 -2.57 6.65
CA ASN A 166 26.42 -3.41 5.69
C ASN A 166 27.58 -2.70 4.96
N TRP A 167 28.28 -1.81 5.67
CA TRP A 167 29.37 -0.97 5.19
C TRP A 167 29.01 0.02 4.07
N SER A 168 27.72 0.26 3.84
CA SER A 168 27.24 1.22 2.85
C SER A 168 27.54 2.66 3.29
N TYR A 169 28.21 3.42 2.42
CA TYR A 169 28.52 4.82 2.70
C TYR A 169 27.25 5.68 2.77
N THR A 170 26.40 5.56 1.76
CA THR A 170 25.18 6.36 1.60
C THR A 170 24.17 6.14 2.72
N GLN A 171 23.98 4.90 3.17
CA GLN A 171 23.04 4.58 4.24
C GLN A 171 23.58 4.96 5.63
N ALA A 172 24.89 4.82 5.88
CA ALA A 172 25.50 5.18 7.16
C ALA A 172 25.60 6.70 7.38
N ARG A 173 25.75 7.48 6.31
CA ARG A 173 26.01 8.93 6.37
C ARG A 173 24.92 9.74 7.11
N PRO A 174 23.61 9.55 6.89
CA PRO A 174 22.56 10.26 7.63
C PRO A 174 22.64 10.04 9.14
N THR A 175 22.85 8.81 9.59
CA THR A 175 22.97 8.46 11.02
C THR A 175 24.22 9.09 11.63
N LEU A 176 25.34 9.13 10.89
CA LEU A 176 26.55 9.83 11.33
C LEU A 176 26.37 11.35 11.37
N LEU A 177 25.64 11.95 10.44
CA LEU A 177 25.27 13.37 10.49
C LEU A 177 24.42 13.67 11.74
N GLU A 178 23.43 12.84 12.04
CA GLU A 178 22.58 12.98 13.23
C GLU A 178 23.40 12.86 14.53
N LEU A 179 24.27 11.84 14.63
CA LEU A 179 25.16 11.65 15.79
C LEU A 179 26.16 12.80 15.95
N SER A 180 26.66 13.35 14.83
CA SER A 180 27.58 14.49 14.86
C SER A 180 26.93 15.78 15.35
N SER A 181 25.64 15.98 15.05
CA SER A 181 24.86 17.16 15.45
C SER A 181 24.36 17.09 16.90
N LYS A 182 24.06 15.90 17.42
CA LYS A 182 23.58 15.69 18.80
C LYS A 182 24.68 15.55 19.86
N SER A 183 25.91 15.28 19.45
CA SER A 183 27.03 15.08 20.38
C SER A 183 27.45 16.39 21.07
N TRP A 184 27.18 16.55 22.37
CA TRP A 184 27.69 17.67 23.21
C TRP A 184 29.21 17.87 23.07
N ARG A 185 29.97 16.81 22.78
CA ARG A 185 31.44 16.86 22.61
C ARG A 185 31.88 17.56 21.32
N SER A 186 31.02 17.70 20.31
CA SER A 186 31.31 18.48 19.09
C SER A 186 31.24 19.99 19.36
N SER A 187 30.40 20.45 20.30
CA SER A 187 30.32 21.88 20.69
C SER A 187 31.58 22.40 21.37
N ILE A 188 32.24 21.60 22.21
CA ILE A 188 33.47 22.00 22.92
C ILE A 188 34.71 21.94 22.00
N THR A 189 34.81 20.90 21.18
CA THR A 189 35.94 20.73 20.24
C THR A 189 35.86 21.67 19.05
N ASN A 190 34.66 21.97 18.53
CA ASN A 190 34.48 22.97 17.47
C ASN A 190 34.78 24.40 17.97
N PHE A 191 34.50 24.69 19.25
CA PHE A 191 34.83 25.96 19.89
C PHE A 191 36.35 26.14 20.10
N ILE A 192 37.05 25.10 20.57
CA ILE A 192 38.50 25.16 20.86
C ILE A 192 39.36 25.00 19.60
N MET A 193 38.95 24.18 18.62
CA MET A 193 39.74 23.88 17.42
C MET A 193 39.26 24.60 16.14
N ARG A 194 38.26 25.49 16.23
CA ARG A 194 37.65 26.21 15.07
C ARG A 194 37.33 25.28 13.88
N ARG A 195 36.89 24.05 14.16
CA ARG A 195 36.54 23.08 13.11
C ARG A 195 35.08 23.31 12.68
N LYS A 196 34.83 23.40 11.38
CA LYS A 196 33.47 23.46 10.84
C LYS A 196 32.79 22.12 11.04
N ALA A 197 31.56 22.12 11.57
CA ALA A 197 30.75 20.91 11.64
C ALA A 197 30.46 20.41 10.22
N PRO A 198 30.52 19.09 9.97
CA PRO A 198 30.17 18.53 8.67
C PRO A 198 28.73 18.92 8.33
N SER A 199 28.55 19.58 7.19
CA SER A 199 27.25 20.08 6.73
C SER A 199 26.78 19.22 5.57
N ALA A 200 25.47 19.04 5.44
CA ALA A 200 24.88 18.35 4.29
C ALA A 200 25.35 18.93 2.93
N LYS A 201 25.76 20.20 2.91
CA LYS A 201 26.22 20.93 1.72
C LYS A 201 27.74 20.91 1.50
N ASP A 202 28.54 20.63 2.53
CA ASP A 202 30.01 20.68 2.47
C ASP A 202 30.59 19.28 2.61
N HIS A 203 30.92 18.65 1.48
CA HIS A 203 31.49 17.31 1.43
C HIS A 203 33.00 17.36 1.12
N PRO A 204 33.87 16.69 1.90
CA PRO A 204 35.32 16.78 1.72
C PRO A 204 35.81 16.21 0.39
N LEU A 205 35.07 15.25 -0.19
CA LEU A 205 35.39 14.65 -1.49
C LEU A 205 34.77 15.42 -2.68
N ILE A 206 34.10 16.56 -2.46
CA ILE A 206 33.58 17.38 -3.56
C ILE A 206 34.40 18.67 -3.66
N LEU A 207 35.13 18.79 -4.76
CA LEU A 207 35.80 20.01 -5.14
C LEU A 207 34.87 20.86 -6.00
N TRP A 208 34.71 22.13 -5.68
CA TRP A 208 33.95 23.04 -6.51
C TRP A 208 34.88 23.86 -7.38
N THR A 209 34.67 23.81 -8.69
CA THR A 209 35.35 24.72 -9.63
C THR A 209 34.83 26.14 -9.47
N ALA A 210 35.69 27.14 -9.66
CA ALA A 210 35.29 28.54 -9.59
C ALA A 210 34.34 28.89 -10.76
N ALA A 211 33.32 29.72 -10.48
CA ALA A 211 32.52 30.30 -11.55
C ALA A 211 33.36 31.36 -12.29
N ASP A 212 33.40 31.29 -13.61
CA ASP A 212 34.04 32.29 -14.47
C ASP A 212 32.96 33.05 -15.23
N ALA A 213 32.76 34.31 -14.83
CA ALA A 213 31.78 35.22 -15.42
C ALA A 213 32.13 35.60 -16.87
N LYS A 214 33.41 35.52 -17.28
CA LYS A 214 33.84 35.89 -18.64
C LYS A 214 33.52 34.82 -19.66
N THR A 215 33.61 33.55 -19.28
CA THR A 215 33.28 32.41 -20.15
C THR A 215 31.86 31.89 -19.94
N GLY A 216 31.07 32.51 -19.05
CA GLY A 216 29.75 32.01 -18.64
C GLY A 216 29.79 30.64 -17.94
N ARG A 217 30.96 30.20 -17.44
CA ARG A 217 31.13 28.86 -16.86
C ARG A 217 30.70 28.91 -15.39
N ARG A 218 29.61 28.22 -15.06
CA ARG A 218 29.08 28.13 -13.68
C ARG A 218 29.95 27.22 -12.80
N ARG A 219 29.73 27.33 -11.48
CA ARG A 219 30.41 26.54 -10.44
C ARG A 219 30.04 25.06 -10.54
N MET A 220 30.95 24.20 -10.99
CA MET A 220 30.68 22.75 -11.13
C MET A 220 31.26 21.94 -9.97
N PRO A 221 30.48 21.00 -9.39
CA PRO A 221 30.99 20.02 -8.43
C PRO A 221 31.79 18.92 -9.16
N LEU A 222 32.99 18.63 -8.64
CA LEU A 222 33.87 17.55 -9.09
C LEU A 222 34.14 16.59 -7.94
N LEU A 223 34.01 15.30 -8.19
CA LEU A 223 34.33 14.27 -7.21
C LEU A 223 35.84 14.02 -7.17
N ILE A 224 36.42 14.08 -5.98
CA ILE A 224 37.77 13.58 -5.71
C ILE A 224 37.70 12.06 -5.68
N LYS A 225 38.40 11.41 -6.61
CA LYS A 225 38.37 9.94 -6.74
C LYS A 225 38.98 9.27 -5.52
N THR A 226 38.24 8.32 -4.95
CA THR A 226 38.73 7.34 -3.98
C THR A 226 39.45 6.21 -4.71
N HIS A 227 40.09 5.30 -3.96
CA HIS A 227 40.79 4.14 -4.51
C HIS A 227 39.88 3.05 -5.08
N ASP A 228 38.56 3.17 -4.93
CA ASP A 228 37.59 2.17 -5.35
C ASP A 228 36.60 2.72 -6.38
N GLY A 229 36.38 2.00 -7.47
CA GLY A 229 35.51 2.43 -8.58
C GLY A 229 34.02 2.42 -8.23
N GLU A 230 33.60 1.46 -7.39
CA GLU A 230 32.21 1.29 -6.98
C GLU A 230 31.78 2.45 -6.06
N LEU A 231 32.57 2.77 -5.04
CA LEU A 231 32.32 3.91 -4.17
C LEU A 231 32.33 5.24 -4.94
N ASN A 232 33.25 5.41 -5.89
CA ASN A 232 33.30 6.61 -6.73
C ASN A 232 32.00 6.81 -7.52
N ARG A 233 31.44 5.73 -8.06
CA ARG A 233 30.16 5.77 -8.77
C ARG A 233 29.01 6.11 -7.81
N GLU A 234 28.95 5.45 -6.66
CA GLU A 234 27.95 5.73 -5.63
C GLU A 234 27.96 7.20 -5.18
N LEU A 235 29.14 7.75 -4.90
CA LEU A 235 29.29 9.16 -4.50
C LEU A 235 28.92 10.12 -5.63
N TYR A 236 29.29 9.81 -6.87
CA TYR A 236 28.94 10.63 -8.03
C TYR A 236 27.42 10.66 -8.25
N ASP A 237 26.78 9.50 -8.25
CA ASP A 237 25.35 9.36 -8.50
C ASP A 237 24.50 9.99 -7.38
N ASN A 238 24.96 9.93 -6.12
CA ASN A 238 24.21 10.47 -4.98
C ASN A 238 24.51 11.93 -4.63
N LEU A 239 25.72 12.44 -4.92
CA LEU A 239 26.12 13.79 -4.52
C LEU A 239 26.28 14.77 -5.69
N VAL A 240 26.78 14.30 -6.84
CA VAL A 240 27.10 15.16 -7.98
C VAL A 240 25.91 15.26 -8.93
N VAL A 241 25.31 14.14 -9.32
CA VAL A 241 24.19 14.10 -10.28
C VAL A 241 22.97 14.92 -9.81
N PRO A 242 22.49 14.79 -8.55
CA PRO A 242 21.32 15.55 -8.10
C PRO A 242 21.60 17.06 -8.05
N GLU A 243 22.82 17.44 -7.73
CA GLU A 243 23.25 18.83 -7.69
C GLU A 243 23.33 19.43 -9.10
N LEU A 244 23.89 18.71 -10.07
CA LEU A 244 23.89 19.13 -11.48
C LEU A 244 22.46 19.24 -12.04
N ALA A 245 21.59 18.28 -11.71
CA ALA A 245 20.18 18.33 -12.10
C ALA A 245 19.47 19.55 -11.49
N ARG A 246 19.72 19.84 -10.21
CA ARG A 246 19.20 21.03 -9.53
C ARG A 246 19.66 22.31 -10.21
N GLN A 247 20.96 22.44 -10.50
CA GLN A 247 21.52 23.60 -11.19
C GLN A 247 20.92 23.78 -12.60
N ARG A 248 20.75 22.68 -13.34
CA ARG A 248 20.12 22.69 -14.67
C ARG A 248 18.66 23.14 -14.61
N ASN A 249 17.89 22.62 -13.66
CA ASN A 249 16.48 23.00 -13.50
C ASN A 249 16.33 24.46 -13.07
N GLU A 250 17.20 24.94 -12.17
CA GLU A 250 17.24 26.35 -11.78
C GLU A 250 17.60 27.26 -12.96
N GLN A 251 18.55 26.84 -13.81
CA GLN A 251 18.86 27.55 -15.05
C GLN A 251 17.65 27.57 -16.00
N LEU A 252 17.04 26.44 -16.31
CA LEU A 252 15.88 26.38 -17.20
C LEU A 252 14.74 27.25 -16.70
N HIS A 253 14.54 27.31 -15.39
CA HIS A 253 13.53 28.18 -14.77
C HIS A 253 13.87 29.66 -14.94
N GLN A 254 15.12 30.07 -14.69
CA GLN A 254 15.59 31.45 -14.90
C GLN A 254 15.50 31.86 -16.37
N ASP A 255 15.93 30.98 -17.28
CA ASP A 255 15.89 31.21 -18.72
C ASP A 255 14.44 31.36 -19.20
N TYR A 256 13.52 30.53 -18.68
CA TYR A 256 12.08 30.64 -18.94
C TYR A 256 11.49 31.95 -18.40
N GLU A 257 11.76 32.32 -17.15
CA GLU A 257 11.26 33.58 -16.57
C GLU A 257 11.76 34.82 -17.33
N LEU A 258 13.02 34.79 -17.78
CA LEU A 258 13.58 35.87 -18.58
C LEU A 258 12.93 35.95 -19.97
N ALA A 259 12.83 34.80 -20.66
CA ALA A 259 12.17 34.72 -21.95
C ALA A 259 10.71 35.19 -21.87
N TRP A 260 10.01 34.81 -20.81
CA TRP A 260 8.64 35.23 -20.53
C TRP A 260 8.53 36.76 -20.37
N LYS A 261 9.37 37.37 -19.53
CA LYS A 261 9.38 38.83 -19.35
C LYS A 261 9.68 39.57 -20.64
N MET A 262 10.65 39.09 -21.42
CA MET A 262 10.98 39.70 -22.71
C MET A 262 9.81 39.62 -23.70
N HIS A 263 9.10 38.50 -23.72
CA HIS A 263 7.91 38.29 -24.55
C HIS A 263 6.75 39.20 -24.12
N GLU A 264 6.48 39.31 -22.82
CA GLU A 264 5.46 40.21 -22.27
C GLU A 264 5.79 41.70 -22.58
N GLU A 265 7.03 42.13 -22.36
CA GLU A 265 7.50 43.49 -22.68
C GLU A 265 7.47 43.82 -24.18
N GLU A 266 7.61 42.81 -25.05
CA GLU A 266 7.49 42.96 -26.50
C GLU A 266 6.03 43.08 -26.93
N ALA A 267 5.15 42.22 -26.42
CA ALA A 267 3.72 42.28 -26.69
C ALA A 267 3.08 43.60 -26.21
N GLU A 268 3.49 44.12 -25.05
CA GLU A 268 3.06 45.45 -24.56
C GLU A 268 3.51 46.59 -25.49
N ARG A 269 4.70 46.48 -26.08
CA ARG A 269 5.26 47.52 -26.97
C ARG A 269 4.57 47.56 -28.32
N GLU A 270 4.20 46.40 -28.84
CA GLU A 270 3.52 46.25 -30.13
C GLU A 270 1.98 46.31 -30.02
N ASP A 271 1.44 46.56 -28.81
CA ASP A 271 -0.01 46.61 -28.52
C ASP A 271 -0.75 45.29 -28.86
N GLU A 272 -0.06 44.15 -28.70
CA GLU A 272 -0.58 42.80 -28.94
C GLU A 272 -1.04 42.11 -27.63
N MET A 273 -1.54 42.90 -26.68
CA MET A 273 -2.12 42.41 -25.43
C MET A 273 -3.63 42.23 -25.56
N TYR A 274 -4.14 41.08 -25.13
CA TYR A 274 -5.56 40.72 -25.27
C TYR A 274 -6.24 40.65 -23.91
N ASP A 275 -7.44 41.24 -23.79
CA ASP A 275 -8.21 41.21 -22.57
C ASP A 275 -8.94 39.88 -22.39
N CYS A 276 -8.77 39.27 -21.21
CA CYS A 276 -9.57 38.12 -20.82
C CYS A 276 -11.00 38.55 -20.50
N GLU A 277 -11.99 37.98 -21.18
CA GLU A 277 -13.40 38.35 -21.00
C GLU A 277 -14.00 37.89 -19.67
N CYS A 278 -13.30 37.02 -18.94
CA CYS A 278 -13.71 36.58 -17.60
C CYS A 278 -13.21 37.51 -16.47
N CYS A 279 -11.97 37.99 -16.55
CA CYS A 279 -11.35 38.78 -15.47
C CYS A 279 -10.90 40.18 -15.87
N PHE A 280 -11.05 40.54 -17.15
CA PHE A 280 -10.68 41.82 -17.74
C PHE A 280 -9.22 42.22 -17.51
N MET A 281 -8.34 41.22 -17.37
CA MET A 281 -6.90 41.43 -17.29
C MET A 281 -6.26 41.16 -18.64
N PRO A 282 -5.35 42.02 -19.10
CA PRO A 282 -4.62 41.83 -20.35
C PRO A 282 -3.64 40.66 -20.20
N ASN A 283 -3.53 39.81 -21.22
CA ASN A 283 -2.51 38.76 -21.32
C ASN A 283 -2.06 38.61 -22.78
N VAL A 284 -0.89 38.02 -22.97
CA VAL A 284 -0.42 37.59 -24.29
C VAL A 284 -1.28 36.45 -24.85
N ILE A 285 -1.35 36.34 -26.18
CA ILE A 285 -2.22 35.38 -26.88
C ILE A 285 -1.89 33.92 -26.54
N GLU A 286 -0.63 33.60 -26.24
CA GLU A 286 -0.17 32.26 -25.88
C GLU A 286 -0.72 31.77 -24.53
N GLN A 287 -1.08 32.70 -23.64
CA GLN A 287 -1.75 32.44 -22.36
C GLN A 287 -3.27 32.58 -22.43
N MET A 288 -3.81 32.71 -23.65
CA MET A 288 -5.23 32.82 -23.89
C MET A 288 -5.76 31.53 -24.53
N SER A 289 -7.04 31.28 -24.30
CA SER A 289 -7.83 30.26 -24.98
C SER A 289 -9.08 30.90 -25.55
N THR A 290 -9.74 30.20 -26.46
CA THR A 290 -11.04 30.61 -27.01
C THR A 290 -12.09 29.54 -26.72
N CYS A 291 -13.35 29.96 -26.50
CA CYS A 291 -14.45 29.01 -26.54
C CYS A 291 -14.75 28.59 -27.99
N ASP A 292 -15.38 27.43 -28.16
CA ASP A 292 -15.67 26.80 -29.44
C ASP A 292 -16.85 27.44 -30.22
N ILE A 293 -17.84 27.99 -29.53
CA ILE A 293 -19.05 28.57 -30.14
C ILE A 293 -18.88 30.07 -30.42
N ASP A 294 -18.78 30.87 -29.36
CA ASP A 294 -18.81 32.34 -29.47
C ASP A 294 -17.42 32.98 -29.62
N GLY A 295 -16.34 32.19 -29.48
CA GLY A 295 -14.97 32.66 -29.61
C GLY A 295 -14.45 33.53 -28.45
N HIS A 296 -15.08 33.48 -27.28
CA HIS A 296 -14.69 34.29 -26.11
C HIS A 296 -13.26 34.01 -25.64
N TYR A 297 -12.46 35.06 -25.42
CA TYR A 297 -11.08 34.96 -24.97
C TYR A 297 -10.99 34.76 -23.45
N ILE A 298 -10.37 33.65 -23.03
CA ILE A 298 -10.25 33.27 -21.61
C ILE A 298 -8.80 32.92 -21.29
N CYS A 299 -8.21 33.62 -20.31
CA CYS A 299 -6.83 33.39 -19.92
C CYS A 299 -6.64 32.10 -19.12
N PHE A 300 -5.44 31.52 -19.20
CA PHE A 300 -5.09 30.27 -18.52
C PHE A 300 -5.23 30.36 -17.00
N ARG A 301 -5.08 31.56 -16.41
CA ARG A 301 -5.34 31.76 -14.98
C ARG A 301 -6.80 31.49 -14.61
N CYS A 302 -7.75 32.00 -15.40
CA CYS A 302 -9.17 31.74 -15.17
C CYS A 302 -9.52 30.26 -15.35
N ILE A 303 -8.94 29.61 -16.37
CA ILE A 303 -9.10 28.16 -16.59
C ILE A 303 -8.63 27.38 -15.36
N ARG A 304 -7.41 27.65 -14.87
CA ARG A 304 -6.83 26.98 -13.70
C ARG A 304 -7.71 27.16 -12.46
N HIS A 305 -8.18 28.38 -12.19
CA HIS A 305 -9.07 28.63 -11.07
C HIS A 305 -10.40 27.88 -11.19
N ALA A 306 -10.99 27.84 -12.39
CA ALA A 306 -12.24 27.13 -12.63
C ALA A 306 -12.09 25.61 -12.48
N ILE A 307 -10.99 25.03 -12.96
CA ILE A 307 -10.67 23.61 -12.76
C ILE A 307 -10.40 23.31 -11.28
N ASN A 308 -9.64 24.15 -10.57
CA ASN A 308 -9.40 23.95 -9.14
C ASN A 308 -10.70 23.99 -8.33
N ALA A 309 -11.58 24.95 -8.63
CA ALA A 309 -12.91 25.01 -8.02
C ALA A 309 -13.79 23.80 -8.42
N ALA A 310 -13.62 23.26 -9.62
CA ALA A 310 -14.32 22.05 -10.02
C ALA A 310 -13.83 20.81 -9.25
N LEU A 311 -12.51 20.67 -9.08
CA LEU A 311 -11.88 19.50 -8.45
C LEU A 311 -12.05 19.47 -6.93
N TYR A 312 -11.83 20.62 -6.26
CA TYR A 312 -11.70 20.68 -4.81
C TYR A 312 -12.90 21.33 -4.11
N ASP A 313 -13.65 22.18 -4.82
CA ASP A 313 -14.86 22.81 -4.29
C ASP A 313 -16.12 22.17 -4.89
N GLN A 314 -17.29 22.75 -4.59
CA GLN A 314 -18.58 22.34 -5.16
C GLN A 314 -18.81 22.92 -6.58
N GLY A 315 -17.73 23.20 -7.32
CA GLY A 315 -17.78 23.88 -8.63
C GLY A 315 -17.97 22.96 -9.84
N TRP A 316 -18.00 21.64 -9.66
CA TRP A 316 -17.98 20.68 -10.78
C TRP A 316 -19.13 20.86 -11.77
N ALA A 317 -20.38 20.81 -11.30
CA ALA A 317 -21.55 20.93 -12.19
C ALA A 317 -21.62 22.29 -12.91
N ARG A 318 -21.11 23.35 -12.28
CA ARG A 318 -21.09 24.70 -12.83
C ARG A 318 -20.04 24.84 -13.92
N ASN A 319 -18.82 24.38 -13.68
CA ASN A 319 -17.69 24.68 -14.54
C ASN A 319 -17.44 23.59 -15.59
N ILE A 320 -17.90 22.36 -15.39
CA ILE A 320 -17.54 21.21 -16.23
C ILE A 320 -18.71 20.76 -17.10
N ASN A 321 -18.43 20.53 -18.38
CA ASN A 321 -19.32 19.81 -19.28
C ASN A 321 -18.96 18.31 -19.25
N THR A 322 -19.84 17.51 -18.63
CA THR A 322 -19.61 16.07 -18.47
C THR A 322 -19.79 15.25 -19.76
N GLU A 323 -20.43 15.81 -20.79
CA GLU A 323 -20.64 15.11 -22.06
C GLU A 323 -19.40 15.22 -22.94
N LEU A 324 -18.81 16.42 -23.01
CA LEU A 324 -17.59 16.69 -23.77
C LEU A 324 -16.30 16.48 -22.97
N CYS A 325 -16.41 16.14 -21.68
CA CYS A 325 -15.30 15.98 -20.74
C CYS A 325 -14.33 17.18 -20.77
N THR A 326 -14.89 18.40 -20.72
CA THR A 326 -14.09 19.63 -20.76
C THR A 326 -14.72 20.76 -19.94
N LEU A 327 -14.02 21.89 -19.85
CA LEU A 327 -14.46 23.08 -19.15
C LEU A 327 -15.49 23.86 -19.98
N LYS A 328 -16.61 24.25 -19.36
CA LYS A 328 -17.59 25.19 -19.93
C LYS A 328 -16.96 26.58 -20.06
N CYS A 329 -17.45 27.37 -21.00
CA CYS A 329 -17.07 28.78 -21.11
C CYS A 329 -17.36 29.51 -19.78
N ILE A 330 -16.42 30.34 -19.34
CA ILE A 330 -16.49 31.10 -18.07
C ILE A 330 -16.76 32.59 -18.34
N ALA A 331 -16.84 33.00 -19.60
CA ALA A 331 -17.12 34.38 -19.96
C ALA A 331 -18.56 34.75 -19.55
N PRO A 332 -18.76 35.85 -18.80
CA PRO A 332 -20.08 36.37 -18.50
C PRO A 332 -20.69 37.01 -19.75
N VAL A 333 -21.85 36.52 -20.21
CA VAL A 333 -22.57 37.09 -21.35
C VAL A 333 -23.78 37.89 -20.85
N THR A 334 -24.19 38.92 -21.59
CA THR A 334 -25.28 39.82 -21.19
C THR A 334 -26.64 39.11 -21.09
N ASP A 335 -26.85 38.06 -21.90
CA ASP A 335 -28.09 37.26 -21.95
C ASP A 335 -27.86 35.82 -21.43
N GLY A 336 -27.28 35.70 -20.23
CA GLY A 336 -27.12 34.42 -19.53
C GLY A 336 -25.72 33.81 -19.64
N ASP A 337 -25.62 32.48 -19.58
CA ASP A 337 -24.36 31.76 -19.64
C ASP A 337 -24.05 31.32 -21.09
N CYS A 338 -22.80 31.51 -21.52
CA CYS A 338 -22.31 30.96 -22.78
C CYS A 338 -22.44 29.43 -22.78
N HIS A 339 -23.03 28.86 -23.84
CA HIS A 339 -23.15 27.41 -24.01
C HIS A 339 -21.88 26.74 -24.57
N GLY A 340 -20.89 27.54 -24.96
CA GLY A 340 -19.60 27.07 -25.46
C GLY A 340 -18.76 26.40 -24.39
N CYS A 341 -17.72 25.72 -24.85
CA CYS A 341 -16.73 25.02 -24.06
C CYS A 341 -15.32 25.42 -24.48
N ILE A 342 -14.39 25.36 -23.53
CA ILE A 342 -12.96 25.50 -23.82
C ILE A 342 -12.46 24.12 -24.25
N THR A 343 -11.63 24.06 -25.28
CA THR A 343 -11.10 22.77 -25.74
C THR A 343 -10.15 22.17 -24.70
N ILE A 344 -10.19 20.84 -24.54
CA ILE A 344 -9.40 20.13 -23.53
C ILE A 344 -7.88 20.36 -23.70
N GLY A 345 -7.42 20.60 -24.94
CA GLY A 345 -6.02 20.92 -25.23
C GLY A 345 -5.55 22.21 -24.56
N PHE A 346 -6.38 23.27 -24.56
CA PHE A 346 -6.08 24.50 -23.84
C PHE A 346 -6.16 24.31 -22.32
N VAL A 347 -7.10 23.50 -21.84
CA VAL A 347 -7.21 23.16 -20.41
C VAL A 347 -5.94 22.45 -19.93
N HIS A 348 -5.46 21.45 -20.67
CA HIS A 348 -4.22 20.74 -20.33
C HIS A 348 -3.01 21.67 -20.37
N ARG A 349 -2.89 22.51 -21.41
CA ARG A 349 -1.79 23.48 -21.50
C ARG A 349 -1.78 24.43 -20.30
N ALA A 350 -2.94 24.98 -19.94
CA ALA A 350 -3.08 25.87 -18.79
C ALA A 350 -2.69 25.20 -17.46
N LEU A 351 -2.98 23.90 -17.30
CA LEU A 351 -2.60 23.16 -16.08
C LEU A 351 -1.11 22.80 -16.05
N LEU A 352 -0.51 22.42 -17.18
CA LEU A 352 0.90 22.03 -17.29
C LEU A 352 1.90 23.16 -17.02
N GLU A 353 1.47 24.43 -17.09
CA GLU A 353 2.29 25.56 -16.67
C GLU A 353 2.59 25.56 -15.15
N GLU A 354 1.77 24.89 -14.35
CA GLU A 354 2.02 24.75 -12.92
C GLU A 354 2.81 23.48 -12.58
N LYS A 355 3.59 23.56 -11.49
CA LYS A 355 4.41 22.44 -11.00
C LYS A 355 3.60 21.19 -10.66
N ASP A 356 2.34 21.37 -10.23
CA ASP A 356 1.41 20.29 -9.88
C ASP A 356 0.38 20.03 -11.00
N GLY A 357 0.68 20.45 -12.23
CA GLY A 357 -0.21 20.37 -13.38
C GLY A 357 -0.62 18.94 -13.74
N ASP A 358 0.35 18.03 -13.83
CA ASP A 358 0.13 16.62 -14.14
C ASP A 358 -0.81 15.95 -13.13
N ASP A 359 -0.63 16.21 -11.85
CA ASP A 359 -1.47 15.65 -10.78
C ASP A 359 -2.92 16.15 -10.89
N ARG A 360 -3.13 17.41 -11.29
CA ARG A 360 -4.48 17.97 -11.49
C ARG A 360 -5.15 17.40 -12.72
N ILE A 361 -4.41 17.21 -13.81
CA ILE A 361 -4.91 16.55 -15.03
C ILE A 361 -5.33 15.13 -14.69
N ASN A 362 -4.47 14.37 -14.02
CA ASN A 362 -4.80 13.00 -13.59
C ASN A 362 -6.06 12.96 -12.72
N LYS A 363 -6.22 13.86 -11.75
CA LYS A 363 -7.44 13.94 -10.92
C LYS A 363 -8.69 14.31 -11.72
N LEU A 364 -8.55 15.20 -12.70
CA LEU A 364 -9.62 15.61 -13.59
C LEU A 364 -10.09 14.43 -14.44
N ASP A 365 -9.15 13.72 -15.06
CA ASP A 365 -9.40 12.50 -15.83
C ASP A 365 -10.00 11.39 -14.97
N GLU A 366 -9.49 11.17 -13.76
CA GLU A 366 -10.06 10.22 -12.81
C GLU A 366 -11.53 10.53 -12.49
N ARG A 367 -11.87 11.79 -12.32
CA ARG A 367 -13.25 12.20 -12.04
C ARG A 367 -14.15 12.07 -13.28
N PHE A 368 -13.66 12.42 -14.47
CA PHE A 368 -14.36 12.16 -15.72
C PHE A 368 -14.65 10.68 -15.94
N ASN A 369 -13.63 9.84 -15.77
CA ASN A 369 -13.74 8.39 -15.89
C ASN A 369 -14.74 7.82 -14.88
N ASN A 370 -14.69 8.26 -13.63
CA ASN A 370 -15.63 7.82 -12.61
C ASN A 370 -17.09 8.19 -12.93
N GLU A 371 -17.33 9.41 -13.41
CA GLU A 371 -18.65 9.87 -13.82
C GLU A 371 -19.18 9.05 -15.00
N ALA A 372 -18.35 8.81 -16.02
CA ALA A 372 -18.70 7.98 -17.17
C ALA A 372 -19.02 6.54 -16.75
N LEU A 373 -18.23 5.95 -15.86
CA LEU A 373 -18.46 4.62 -15.32
C LEU A 373 -19.77 4.53 -14.52
N ILE A 374 -20.10 5.53 -13.69
CA ILE A 374 -21.38 5.57 -12.96
C ILE A 374 -22.55 5.68 -13.93
N LYS A 375 -22.47 6.59 -14.90
CA LYS A 375 -23.53 6.78 -15.92
C LYS A 375 -23.76 5.55 -16.78
N SER A 376 -22.74 4.73 -17.01
CA SER A 376 -22.87 3.51 -17.80
C SER A 376 -23.77 2.44 -17.16
N GLN A 377 -23.99 2.50 -15.84
CA GLN A 377 -24.77 1.50 -15.07
C GLN A 377 -24.29 0.05 -15.28
N MET A 378 -23.04 -0.14 -15.71
CA MET A 378 -22.47 -1.47 -15.92
C MET A 378 -22.04 -2.10 -14.59
N PRO A 379 -22.05 -3.44 -14.50
CA PRO A 379 -21.53 -4.14 -13.33
C PRO A 379 -20.00 -4.07 -13.32
N LEU A 380 -19.45 -3.25 -12.43
CA LEU A 380 -18.02 -2.97 -12.37
C LEU A 380 -17.42 -3.51 -11.07
N ALA A 381 -16.33 -4.25 -11.18
CA ALA A 381 -15.43 -4.53 -10.08
C ALA A 381 -14.42 -3.38 -9.95
N ARG A 382 -14.35 -2.77 -8.77
CA ARG A 382 -13.51 -1.59 -8.52
C ARG A 382 -12.36 -1.93 -7.58
N CYS A 383 -11.18 -1.36 -7.87
CA CYS A 383 -10.07 -1.38 -6.93
C CYS A 383 -10.36 -0.43 -5.76
N PRO A 384 -10.15 -0.85 -4.50
CA PRO A 384 -10.32 0.04 -3.33
C PRO A 384 -9.14 1.02 -3.13
N PHE A 385 -8.03 0.83 -3.84
CA PHE A 385 -6.79 1.61 -3.65
C PHE A 385 -6.50 2.61 -4.75
N CYS A 386 -7.23 2.55 -5.87
CA CYS A 386 -7.05 3.46 -7.01
C CYS A 386 -8.33 3.53 -7.85
N SER A 387 -8.34 4.40 -8.86
CA SER A 387 -9.44 4.63 -9.80
C SER A 387 -9.70 3.48 -10.80
N TYR A 388 -8.92 2.40 -10.75
CA TYR A 388 -9.08 1.25 -11.65
C TYR A 388 -10.41 0.53 -11.43
N ALA A 389 -11.11 0.27 -12.53
CA ALA A 389 -12.33 -0.50 -12.57
C ALA A 389 -12.32 -1.42 -13.80
N GLU A 390 -12.84 -2.63 -13.64
CA GLU A 390 -13.02 -3.58 -14.74
C GLU A 390 -14.47 -4.08 -14.75
N LEU A 391 -14.90 -4.52 -15.93
CA LEU A 391 -16.22 -5.11 -16.10
C LEU A 391 -16.24 -6.50 -15.47
N ASP A 392 -17.24 -6.76 -14.64
CA ASP A 392 -17.53 -8.10 -14.19
C ASP A 392 -18.37 -8.80 -15.28
N ASP A 393 -17.67 -9.49 -16.19
CA ASP A 393 -18.27 -10.20 -17.33
C ASP A 393 -19.37 -11.18 -16.91
N LEU A 394 -19.28 -11.77 -15.71
CA LEU A 394 -20.26 -12.72 -15.19
C LEU A 394 -21.49 -12.03 -14.59
N ALA A 395 -21.34 -10.77 -14.21
CA ALA A 395 -22.42 -9.91 -13.77
C ALA A 395 -23.17 -9.24 -14.94
N LEU A 396 -22.82 -9.52 -16.20
CA LEU A 396 -23.61 -9.10 -17.37
C LEU A 396 -24.86 -9.98 -17.58
N PRO A 397 -26.01 -9.40 -17.99
CA PRO A 397 -27.24 -10.17 -18.23
C PRO A 397 -27.12 -11.22 -19.34
N ASN A 398 -26.29 -10.95 -20.34
CA ASN A 398 -26.10 -11.81 -21.51
C ASN A 398 -24.87 -12.73 -21.38
N ALA A 399 -24.31 -12.88 -20.18
CA ALA A 399 -23.18 -13.77 -19.96
C ALA A 399 -23.54 -15.21 -20.32
N ASN A 400 -22.69 -15.89 -21.10
CA ASN A 400 -22.85 -17.30 -21.44
C ASN A 400 -22.48 -18.19 -20.25
N LEU A 401 -23.27 -18.14 -19.17
CA LEU A 401 -23.04 -18.85 -17.90
C LEU A 401 -23.04 -20.38 -18.02
N LEU A 402 -23.51 -20.91 -19.16
CA LEU A 402 -23.53 -22.34 -19.47
C LEU A 402 -22.23 -22.84 -20.10
N SER A 403 -21.46 -21.96 -20.75
CA SER A 403 -20.24 -22.35 -21.49
C SER A 403 -19.11 -22.84 -20.60
N SER A 404 -19.12 -22.42 -19.33
CA SER A 404 -18.12 -22.70 -18.31
C SER A 404 -18.50 -23.85 -17.37
N LEU A 405 -19.72 -24.41 -17.48
CA LEU A 405 -20.16 -25.55 -16.68
C LEU A 405 -19.59 -26.85 -17.25
N ARG A 406 -18.85 -27.59 -16.44
CA ARG A 406 -18.37 -28.93 -16.79
C ARG A 406 -19.20 -29.97 -16.03
N PRO A 407 -19.72 -31.03 -16.67
CA PRO A 407 -20.38 -32.09 -15.92
C PRO A 407 -19.40 -32.74 -14.94
N LYS A 408 -19.82 -32.97 -13.69
CA LYS A 408 -19.01 -33.74 -12.73
C LYS A 408 -18.82 -35.14 -13.31
N PRO A 409 -17.58 -35.66 -13.43
CA PRO A 409 -17.39 -37.07 -13.70
C PRO A 409 -17.80 -37.84 -12.45
N ARG A 410 -19.08 -38.21 -12.32
CA ARG A 410 -19.44 -39.32 -11.44
C ARG A 410 -19.12 -40.61 -12.19
N PRO A 411 -18.53 -41.61 -11.53
CA PRO A 411 -18.57 -42.96 -12.06
C PRO A 411 -20.05 -43.36 -12.04
N ILE A 412 -20.70 -43.30 -13.20
CA ILE A 412 -21.94 -44.06 -13.39
C ILE A 412 -21.47 -45.50 -13.35
N VAL A 413 -21.51 -46.06 -12.15
CA VAL A 413 -21.25 -47.46 -11.88
C VAL A 413 -22.14 -48.25 -12.81
N LEU A 414 -21.47 -49.06 -13.63
CA LEU A 414 -21.95 -50.22 -14.36
C LEU A 414 -23.05 -50.96 -13.58
N ALA A 415 -24.30 -50.54 -13.76
CA ALA A 415 -25.48 -51.22 -13.25
C ALA A 415 -26.58 -51.18 -14.31
N SER A 416 -26.24 -51.60 -15.52
CA SER A 416 -27.21 -51.98 -16.54
C SER A 416 -26.58 -52.95 -17.54
N LEU A 417 -26.09 -54.08 -17.04
CA LEU A 417 -26.04 -55.32 -17.81
C LEU A 417 -26.93 -56.35 -17.13
N ALA A 418 -27.80 -56.94 -17.95
CA ALA A 418 -28.73 -58.04 -17.70
C ALA A 418 -30.10 -57.68 -17.08
N SER A 419 -31.11 -57.68 -17.97
CA SER A 419 -32.54 -57.41 -17.79
C SER A 419 -32.84 -55.91 -17.77
N VAL A 420 -33.55 -55.29 -18.73
CA VAL A 420 -34.86 -55.71 -19.22
C VAL A 420 -35.20 -54.99 -20.56
N PRO A 421 -34.94 -55.56 -21.75
CA PRO A 421 -35.25 -54.87 -23.02
C PRO A 421 -36.77 -54.70 -23.30
N LEU A 422 -37.66 -55.34 -22.53
CA LEU A 422 -39.12 -55.17 -22.64
C LEU A 422 -39.70 -54.12 -21.67
N LEU A 423 -39.13 -54.00 -20.47
CA LEU A 423 -39.48 -52.97 -19.50
C LEU A 423 -38.81 -51.66 -19.89
N GLU A 424 -37.62 -51.69 -20.50
CA GLU A 424 -37.03 -50.50 -21.11
C GLU A 424 -37.91 -49.95 -22.23
N LEU A 425 -38.52 -50.75 -23.11
CA LEU A 425 -39.36 -50.19 -24.18
C LEU A 425 -40.69 -49.63 -23.65
N LEU A 426 -41.32 -50.30 -22.68
CA LEU A 426 -42.57 -49.84 -22.05
C LEU A 426 -42.33 -48.64 -21.12
N CYS A 427 -41.27 -48.67 -20.31
CA CYS A 427 -40.83 -47.51 -19.54
C CYS A 427 -40.33 -46.41 -20.47
N PHE A 428 -39.72 -46.69 -21.63
CA PHE A 428 -39.30 -45.67 -22.59
C PHE A 428 -40.51 -45.03 -23.27
N LYS A 429 -41.55 -45.80 -23.63
CA LYS A 429 -42.80 -45.24 -24.16
C LYS A 429 -43.63 -44.52 -23.10
N ALA A 430 -43.71 -45.05 -21.89
CA ALA A 430 -44.37 -44.39 -20.76
C ALA A 430 -43.61 -43.13 -20.32
N THR A 431 -42.27 -43.15 -20.30
CA THR A 431 -41.47 -41.95 -20.04
C THR A 431 -41.55 -40.99 -21.21
N GLN A 432 -41.60 -41.44 -22.46
CA GLN A 432 -41.79 -40.56 -23.62
C GLN A 432 -43.17 -39.90 -23.60
N THR A 433 -44.23 -40.61 -23.21
CA THR A 433 -45.58 -40.02 -23.04
C THR A 433 -45.67 -39.12 -21.81
N ILE A 434 -45.03 -39.47 -20.69
CA ILE A 434 -44.94 -38.61 -19.50
C ILE A 434 -44.12 -37.35 -19.83
N VAL A 435 -43.00 -37.46 -20.54
CA VAL A 435 -42.17 -36.32 -20.95
C VAL A 435 -42.91 -35.47 -21.96
N LEU A 436 -43.63 -36.05 -22.93
CA LEU A 436 -44.51 -35.31 -23.84
C LEU A 436 -45.63 -34.61 -23.09
N PHE A 437 -46.26 -35.28 -22.11
CA PHE A 437 -47.32 -34.71 -21.29
C PHE A 437 -46.78 -33.60 -20.39
N LEU A 438 -45.60 -33.77 -19.76
CA LEU A 438 -44.93 -32.74 -18.98
C LEU A 438 -44.46 -31.58 -19.86
N ALA A 439 -44.04 -31.84 -21.11
CA ALA A 439 -43.68 -30.81 -22.08
C ALA A 439 -44.91 -30.04 -22.58
N LEU A 440 -46.05 -30.72 -22.80
CA LEU A 440 -47.34 -30.10 -23.13
C LEU A 440 -47.93 -29.35 -21.95
N LEU A 441 -47.80 -29.87 -20.73
CA LEU A 441 -48.18 -29.22 -19.48
C LEU A 441 -47.30 -27.99 -19.26
N TYR A 442 -45.98 -28.11 -19.47
CA TYR A 442 -45.05 -26.99 -19.41
C TYR A 442 -45.35 -25.96 -20.49
N ALA A 443 -45.64 -26.37 -21.72
CA ALA A 443 -46.00 -25.47 -22.82
C ALA A 443 -47.33 -24.76 -22.56
N THR A 444 -48.34 -25.46 -22.02
CA THR A 444 -49.63 -24.87 -21.65
C THR A 444 -49.52 -23.96 -20.43
N ILE A 445 -48.74 -24.34 -19.40
CA ILE A 445 -48.41 -23.48 -18.26
C ILE A 445 -47.62 -22.26 -18.72
N ALA A 446 -46.63 -22.40 -19.61
CA ALA A 446 -45.84 -21.28 -20.14
C ALA A 446 -46.67 -20.35 -21.05
N LEU A 447 -47.70 -20.88 -21.74
CA LEU A 447 -48.66 -20.08 -22.51
C LEU A 447 -49.66 -19.32 -21.62
N LEU A 448 -50.07 -19.92 -20.50
CA LEU A 448 -51.12 -19.39 -19.60
C LEU A 448 -50.57 -18.56 -18.44
N LEU A 449 -49.34 -18.81 -18.02
CA LEU A 449 -48.60 -18.13 -16.96
C LEU A 449 -47.18 -17.90 -17.48
N PRO A 450 -46.79 -16.66 -17.82
CA PRO A 450 -45.41 -16.36 -18.22
C PRO A 450 -44.52 -16.44 -16.97
N ILE A 451 -44.24 -17.65 -16.49
CA ILE A 451 -43.32 -17.89 -15.38
C ILE A 451 -41.92 -17.78 -15.98
N PRO A 452 -41.13 -16.75 -15.61
CA PRO A 452 -39.78 -16.62 -16.14
C PRO A 452 -38.92 -17.67 -15.45
N ILE A 453 -38.76 -18.85 -16.03
CA ILE A 453 -37.88 -19.91 -15.48
C ILE A 453 -36.41 -19.62 -15.82
N ILE A 454 -36.18 -18.88 -16.90
CA ILE A 454 -34.85 -18.51 -17.38
C ILE A 454 -34.16 -17.54 -16.40
N ALA A 455 -34.87 -16.51 -15.92
CA ALA A 455 -34.31 -15.52 -14.99
C ALA A 455 -33.81 -16.08 -13.64
N PRO A 456 -34.55 -16.95 -12.91
CA PRO A 456 -34.09 -17.57 -11.68
C PRO A 456 -32.99 -18.60 -11.94
N LEU A 457 -33.00 -19.30 -13.09
CA LEU A 457 -31.93 -20.21 -13.48
C LEU A 457 -30.62 -19.46 -13.75
N GLN A 458 -30.68 -18.36 -14.52
CA GLN A 458 -29.54 -17.47 -14.76
C GLN A 458 -29.03 -16.86 -13.45
N SER A 459 -29.94 -16.47 -12.54
CA SER A 459 -29.58 -15.95 -11.22
C SER A 459 -28.87 -17.01 -10.36
N ALA A 460 -29.34 -18.26 -10.37
CA ALA A 460 -28.70 -19.37 -9.67
C ALA A 460 -27.32 -19.69 -10.26
N LEU A 461 -27.19 -19.75 -11.60
CA LEU A 461 -25.91 -19.95 -12.28
C LEU A 461 -24.89 -18.84 -12.01
N ARG A 462 -25.35 -17.59 -11.94
CA ARG A 462 -24.52 -16.44 -11.56
C ARG A 462 -24.01 -16.58 -10.12
N ARG A 463 -24.87 -16.95 -9.17
CA ARG A 463 -24.45 -17.18 -7.78
C ARG A 463 -23.39 -18.27 -7.67
N ILE A 464 -23.57 -19.38 -8.40
CA ILE A 464 -22.59 -20.48 -8.45
C ILE A 464 -21.26 -20.00 -9.02
N HIS A 465 -21.27 -19.24 -10.11
CA HIS A 465 -20.05 -18.69 -10.71
C HIS A 465 -19.30 -17.72 -9.80
N LEU A 466 -20.02 -16.78 -9.18
CA LEU A 466 -19.43 -15.82 -8.24
C LEU A 466 -18.84 -16.52 -7.01
N LYS A 467 -19.46 -17.62 -6.55
CA LYS A 467 -18.93 -18.46 -5.46
C LYS A 467 -17.66 -19.23 -5.87
N ARG A 468 -17.49 -19.56 -7.16
CA ARG A 468 -16.38 -20.36 -7.70
C ARG A 468 -15.16 -19.52 -8.09
N ASN A 469 -15.35 -18.29 -8.56
CA ASN A 469 -14.24 -17.41 -8.97
C ASN A 469 -13.34 -16.95 -7.82
N GLY A 470 -13.73 -17.23 -6.57
CA GLY A 470 -13.02 -16.75 -5.39
C GLY A 470 -13.26 -15.25 -5.17
N LEU A 471 -12.78 -14.77 -4.02
CA LEU A 471 -12.96 -13.39 -3.61
C LEU A 471 -11.77 -12.50 -3.96
N ARG A 472 -10.74 -13.05 -4.63
CA ARG A 472 -9.50 -12.34 -4.94
C ARG A 472 -9.67 -11.51 -6.21
N PHE A 473 -9.57 -10.20 -6.06
CA PHE A 473 -9.44 -9.23 -7.15
C PHE A 473 -7.98 -8.85 -7.32
N GLN A 474 -7.51 -8.74 -8.56
CA GLN A 474 -6.16 -8.31 -8.88
C GLN A 474 -6.24 -7.04 -9.72
N CYS A 475 -5.80 -5.91 -9.16
CA CYS A 475 -5.76 -4.66 -9.92
C CYS A 475 -4.72 -4.77 -11.05
N LEU A 476 -5.13 -4.47 -12.28
CA LEU A 476 -4.27 -4.49 -13.47
C LEU A 476 -3.70 -3.11 -13.83
N SER A 477 -3.99 -2.08 -13.03
CA SER A 477 -3.37 -0.77 -13.22
C SER A 477 -1.86 -0.86 -13.01
N PRO A 478 -1.04 -0.31 -13.93
CA PRO A 478 0.43 -0.39 -13.87
C PRO A 478 1.02 0.29 -12.63
N THR A 479 0.31 1.24 -12.04
CA THR A 479 0.76 1.98 -10.85
C THR A 479 0.32 1.34 -9.54
N CYS A 480 -0.73 0.50 -9.56
CA CYS A 480 -1.31 -0.09 -8.35
C CYS A 480 -0.90 -1.55 -8.18
N GLY A 481 -1.32 -2.45 -9.08
CA GLY A 481 -1.00 -3.89 -9.00
C GLY A 481 -1.44 -4.60 -7.72
N ARG A 482 -2.26 -3.99 -6.86
CA ARG A 482 -2.62 -4.54 -5.55
C ARG A 482 -3.75 -5.57 -5.68
N ALA A 483 -3.66 -6.63 -4.89
CA ALA A 483 -4.74 -7.60 -4.74
C ALA A 483 -5.69 -7.16 -3.60
N SER A 484 -7.00 -7.28 -3.81
CA SER A 484 -8.02 -6.97 -2.80
C SER A 484 -9.10 -8.03 -2.75
N CYS A 485 -9.86 -8.05 -1.66
CA CYS A 485 -11.05 -8.87 -1.55
C CYS A 485 -12.26 -8.20 -2.19
N LEU A 486 -12.97 -8.88 -3.08
CA LEU A 486 -14.22 -8.40 -3.70
C LEU A 486 -15.36 -8.22 -2.69
N SER A 487 -15.31 -8.93 -1.55
CA SER A 487 -16.36 -8.85 -0.53
C SER A 487 -16.08 -7.75 0.49
N CYS A 488 -14.90 -7.73 1.12
CA CYS A 488 -14.59 -6.79 2.19
C CYS A 488 -13.78 -5.57 1.72
N SER A 489 -13.36 -5.51 0.46
CA SER A 489 -12.50 -4.46 -0.11
C SER A 489 -11.14 -4.27 0.59
N ALA A 490 -10.77 -5.18 1.50
CA ALA A 490 -9.48 -5.15 2.18
C ALA A 490 -8.35 -5.71 1.29
N PRO A 491 -7.07 -5.39 1.58
CA PRO A 491 -5.94 -6.02 0.92
C PRO A 491 -5.98 -7.54 1.04
N TRP A 492 -5.69 -8.23 -0.06
CA TRP A 492 -5.67 -9.69 -0.09
C TRP A 492 -4.34 -10.22 0.44
N HIS A 493 -4.41 -11.15 1.39
CA HIS A 493 -3.28 -11.89 1.94
C HIS A 493 -3.67 -13.37 2.00
N ASP A 494 -2.78 -14.29 1.63
CA ASP A 494 -3.08 -15.72 1.68
C ASP A 494 -2.57 -16.31 3.02
N PRO A 495 -3.41 -17.02 3.82
CA PRO A 495 -4.86 -17.23 3.69
C PRO A 495 -5.69 -16.01 4.09
N HIS A 496 -6.65 -15.61 3.25
CA HIS A 496 -7.45 -14.39 3.51
C HIS A 496 -8.66 -14.69 4.39
N THR A 497 -8.83 -13.90 5.46
CA THR A 497 -10.06 -13.89 6.27
C THR A 497 -10.79 -12.57 6.08
N CYS A 498 -12.00 -12.63 5.51
CA CYS A 498 -12.82 -11.43 5.30
C CYS A 498 -13.09 -10.71 6.61
N TYR A 499 -13.00 -9.37 6.58
CA TYR A 499 -13.31 -8.49 7.71
C TYR A 499 -12.49 -8.76 8.99
N SER A 500 -11.26 -9.27 8.86
CA SER A 500 -10.38 -9.57 10.01
C SER A 500 -10.20 -8.37 10.99
N SER A 501 -10.09 -7.15 10.46
CA SER A 501 -9.97 -5.93 11.27
C SER A 501 -11.24 -5.66 12.09
N GLN A 502 -12.41 -5.80 11.47
CA GLN A 502 -13.69 -5.59 12.13
C GLN A 502 -13.96 -6.68 13.16
N LEU A 503 -13.65 -7.95 12.85
CA LEU A 503 -13.74 -9.06 13.80
C LEU A 503 -12.82 -8.86 15.01
N THR A 504 -11.60 -8.39 14.78
CA THR A 504 -10.66 -8.06 15.86
C THR A 504 -11.17 -6.89 16.69
N SER A 505 -11.74 -5.86 16.04
CA SER A 505 -12.34 -4.72 16.74
C SER A 505 -13.52 -5.16 17.62
N LEU A 506 -14.41 -6.02 17.12
CA LEU A 506 -15.53 -6.59 17.87
C LEU A 506 -15.02 -7.41 19.06
N ARG A 507 -14.00 -8.24 18.87
CA ARG A 507 -13.40 -9.01 19.96
C ARG A 507 -12.84 -8.09 21.05
N LEU A 508 -12.07 -7.08 20.66
CA LEU A 508 -11.45 -6.14 21.60
C LEU A 508 -12.49 -5.28 22.32
N THR A 509 -13.55 -4.84 21.66
CA THR A 509 -14.63 -4.06 22.29
C THR A 509 -15.37 -4.92 23.31
N LEU A 510 -15.67 -6.17 22.97
CA LEU A 510 -16.29 -7.13 23.89
C LEU A 510 -15.37 -7.44 25.08
N GLU A 511 -14.09 -7.77 24.86
CA GLU A 511 -13.12 -8.04 25.92
C GLU A 511 -12.91 -6.82 26.83
N ARG A 512 -12.88 -5.61 26.27
CA ARG A 512 -12.79 -4.38 27.04
C ARG A 512 -14.05 -4.14 27.87
N ALA A 513 -15.23 -4.29 27.28
CA ALA A 513 -16.51 -4.10 27.96
C ALA A 513 -16.70 -5.09 29.12
N THR A 514 -16.35 -6.37 28.93
CA THR A 514 -16.42 -7.38 30.01
C THR A 514 -15.41 -7.06 31.12
N THR A 515 -14.21 -6.62 30.76
CA THR A 515 -13.18 -6.22 31.73
C THR A 515 -13.59 -4.98 32.52
N ASP A 516 -14.13 -3.95 31.85
CA ASP A 516 -14.63 -2.69 32.44
C ASP A 516 -15.88 -2.89 33.33
N ALA A 517 -16.66 -3.94 33.05
CA ALA A 517 -17.82 -4.30 33.85
C ALA A 517 -17.45 -4.89 35.22
N VAL A 518 -16.36 -5.65 35.30
CA VAL A 518 -15.87 -6.28 36.55
C VAL A 518 -14.92 -5.34 37.29
N LYS A 519 -13.94 -4.74 36.60
CA LYS A 519 -12.98 -3.85 37.26
C LYS A 519 -13.63 -2.53 37.69
N ARG A 520 -13.18 -2.02 38.83
CA ARG A 520 -13.49 -0.66 39.28
C ARG A 520 -12.22 0.18 39.18
N THR A 521 -12.35 1.39 38.64
CA THR A 521 -11.22 2.29 38.41
C THR A 521 -11.35 3.50 39.32
N CYS A 522 -10.31 3.81 40.09
CA CYS A 522 -10.27 5.02 40.91
C CYS A 522 -10.22 6.28 40.02
N PRO A 523 -11.14 7.26 40.17
CA PRO A 523 -11.12 8.48 39.36
C PRO A 523 -9.96 9.43 39.67
N GLN A 524 -9.28 9.27 40.81
CA GLN A 524 -8.17 10.14 41.23
C GLN A 524 -6.81 9.65 40.71
N CYS A 525 -6.56 8.33 40.70
CA CYS A 525 -5.26 7.77 40.33
C CYS A 525 -5.32 6.72 39.20
N ASN A 526 -6.51 6.45 38.65
CA ASN A 526 -6.76 5.47 37.59
C ASN A 526 -6.32 4.02 37.91
N LEU A 527 -6.09 3.70 39.18
CA LEU A 527 -5.81 2.33 39.59
C LEU A 527 -7.08 1.46 39.50
N GLY A 528 -6.97 0.35 38.77
CA GLY A 528 -8.03 -0.66 38.63
C GLY A 528 -7.94 -1.73 39.71
N PHE A 529 -9.07 -2.13 40.29
CA PHE A 529 -9.16 -3.22 41.26
C PHE A 529 -10.45 -4.03 41.08
N VAL A 530 -10.39 -5.32 41.44
CA VAL A 530 -11.50 -6.27 41.44
C VAL A 530 -11.68 -6.76 42.88
N LYS A 531 -12.93 -6.85 43.33
CA LYS A 531 -13.24 -7.30 44.69
C LYS A 531 -13.43 -8.82 44.67
N SER A 532 -12.61 -9.56 45.41
CA SER A 532 -12.80 -11.01 45.59
C SER A 532 -13.76 -11.33 46.74
N GLU A 533 -13.62 -10.67 47.90
CA GLU A 533 -14.46 -10.89 49.09
C GLU A 533 -14.58 -9.60 49.94
N GLY A 534 -15.47 -9.59 50.94
CA GLY A 534 -15.57 -8.50 51.94
C GLY A 534 -16.65 -7.44 51.69
N CYS A 535 -16.42 -6.21 52.14
CA CYS A 535 -17.38 -5.11 52.16
C CYS A 535 -17.37 -4.25 50.87
N ASN A 536 -18.51 -3.69 50.46
CA ASN A 536 -18.65 -2.87 49.25
C ASN A 536 -18.07 -1.44 49.37
N LYS A 537 -17.54 -1.05 50.54
CA LYS A 537 -16.77 0.18 50.73
C LYS A 537 -15.30 -0.09 50.40
N LEU A 538 -14.79 0.59 49.38
CA LEU A 538 -13.41 0.44 48.91
C LEU A 538 -12.63 1.70 49.23
N VAL A 539 -11.37 1.55 49.61
CA VAL A 539 -10.43 2.65 49.82
C VAL A 539 -9.21 2.38 48.95
N CYS A 540 -8.95 3.29 48.01
CA CYS A 540 -7.77 3.22 47.15
C CYS A 540 -6.51 3.61 47.92
N LEU A 541 -5.34 3.18 47.43
CA LEU A 541 -4.02 3.55 48.00
C LEU A 541 -3.78 5.07 48.01
N CYS A 542 -4.42 5.82 47.11
CA CYS A 542 -4.37 7.29 47.12
C CYS A 542 -5.29 7.96 48.16
N GLY A 543 -6.04 7.17 48.96
CA GLY A 543 -6.97 7.66 49.98
C GLY A 543 -8.41 7.89 49.50
N TYR A 544 -8.68 7.81 48.18
CA TYR A 544 -10.04 7.95 47.66
C TYR A 544 -10.93 6.75 48.03
N SER A 545 -12.08 7.02 48.65
CA SER A 545 -13.06 5.99 49.01
C SER A 545 -14.27 6.00 48.09
N MET A 546 -14.76 4.82 47.70
CA MET A 546 -15.91 4.66 46.81
C MET A 546 -16.72 3.40 47.10
N CYS A 547 -17.97 3.39 46.62
CA CYS A 547 -18.83 2.22 46.68
C CYS A 547 -18.62 1.31 45.46
N TYR A 548 -18.45 0.00 45.68
CA TYR A 548 -18.27 -1.00 44.61
C TYR A 548 -19.50 -1.10 43.68
N VAL A 549 -20.70 -0.90 44.22
CA VAL A 549 -21.97 -1.10 43.50
C VAL A 549 -22.30 0.12 42.64
N CYS A 550 -22.37 1.32 43.23
CA CYS A 550 -22.81 2.53 42.52
C CYS A 550 -21.66 3.38 41.95
N ARG A 551 -20.40 3.02 42.19
CA ARG A 551 -19.18 3.72 41.74
C ARG A 551 -19.01 5.17 42.27
N GLN A 552 -19.91 5.64 43.15
CA GLN A 552 -19.86 6.98 43.72
C GLN A 552 -18.79 7.10 44.83
N GLY A 553 -18.21 8.29 44.96
CA GLY A 553 -17.28 8.63 46.03
C GLY A 553 -17.96 8.65 47.40
N LEU A 554 -17.26 8.17 48.42
CA LEU A 554 -17.75 8.02 49.79
C LEU A 554 -17.07 8.99 50.78
N ALA A 555 -16.42 10.04 50.29
CA ALA A 555 -15.65 10.99 51.10
C ALA A 555 -16.47 11.57 52.27
N ASP A 556 -17.70 12.02 52.00
CA ASP A 556 -18.55 12.67 53.02
C ASP A 556 -19.50 11.69 53.73
N GLN A 557 -20.00 10.68 53.02
CA GLN A 557 -21.04 9.76 53.53
C GLN A 557 -20.47 8.53 54.25
N GLY A 558 -19.28 8.07 53.87
CA GLY A 558 -18.67 6.87 54.47
C GLY A 558 -19.60 5.67 54.50
N TYR A 559 -19.92 5.16 55.69
CA TYR A 559 -20.84 4.02 55.88
C TYR A 559 -22.33 4.40 55.83
N THR A 560 -22.68 5.69 55.90
CA THR A 560 -24.08 6.15 55.88
C THR A 560 -24.74 6.04 54.50
N HIS A 561 -23.92 5.85 53.46
CA HIS A 561 -24.32 5.51 52.09
C HIS A 561 -25.00 4.13 52.00
N PHE A 562 -24.69 3.23 52.94
CA PHE A 562 -25.22 1.88 52.95
C PHE A 562 -26.49 1.79 53.81
N CYS A 563 -27.43 0.96 53.35
CA CYS A 563 -28.69 0.68 54.04
C CYS A 563 -28.43 -0.07 55.35
N GLN A 564 -29.10 0.35 56.43
CA GLN A 564 -29.00 -0.27 57.76
C GLN A 564 -30.26 -1.07 58.12
N HIS A 565 -31.26 -1.15 57.23
CA HIS A 565 -32.47 -1.92 57.49
C HIS A 565 -32.18 -3.42 57.45
N PHE A 566 -32.70 -4.12 58.46
CA PHE A 566 -32.60 -5.57 58.55
C PHE A 566 -33.35 -6.23 57.39
N ARG A 567 -32.83 -7.36 56.89
CA ARG A 567 -33.42 -8.12 55.79
C ARG A 567 -33.62 -9.56 56.23
N GLU A 568 -34.84 -10.08 56.05
CA GLU A 568 -35.18 -11.46 56.39
C GLU A 568 -34.42 -12.47 55.51
N ARG A 569 -34.10 -12.08 54.27
CA ARG A 569 -33.29 -12.85 53.33
C ARG A 569 -32.02 -12.08 52.95
N PRO A 570 -30.82 -12.63 53.22
CA PRO A 570 -29.55 -12.03 52.81
C PRO A 570 -29.52 -11.81 51.28
N GLY A 571 -29.25 -10.57 50.83
CA GLY A 571 -29.07 -10.23 49.41
C GLY A 571 -30.29 -9.64 48.68
N GLU A 572 -31.50 -9.63 49.27
CA GLU A 572 -32.67 -8.96 48.65
C GLU A 572 -32.57 -7.43 48.71
N THR A 573 -33.08 -6.69 47.74
CA THR A 573 -33.08 -5.20 47.77
C THR A 573 -33.97 -4.66 48.89
N CYS A 574 -33.52 -3.61 49.57
CA CYS A 574 -34.33 -2.94 50.59
C CYS A 574 -35.60 -2.33 49.96
N ARG A 575 -36.76 -2.55 50.59
CA ARG A 575 -38.05 -1.99 50.14
C ARG A 575 -38.36 -0.62 50.76
N GLU A 576 -37.59 -0.23 51.77
CA GLU A 576 -37.82 0.98 52.57
C GLU A 576 -36.90 2.15 52.16
N CYS A 577 -35.79 1.88 51.45
CA CYS A 577 -34.89 2.93 50.98
C CYS A 577 -34.12 2.52 49.72
N SER A 578 -33.56 3.51 49.02
CA SER A 578 -32.74 3.35 47.81
C SER A 578 -31.22 3.26 48.09
N LYS A 579 -30.80 3.09 49.35
CA LYS A 579 -29.38 3.02 49.74
C LYS A 579 -28.72 1.70 49.34
N CYS A 580 -27.42 1.73 49.06
CA CYS A 580 -26.66 0.54 48.65
C CYS A 580 -26.54 -0.49 49.77
N ASP A 581 -26.37 -1.77 49.41
CA ASP A 581 -26.10 -2.83 50.38
C ASP A 581 -24.58 -2.99 50.60
N LEU A 582 -24.17 -3.09 51.86
CA LEU A 582 -22.77 -3.23 52.27
C LEU A 582 -22.19 -4.60 51.89
N TYR A 583 -23.01 -5.66 51.95
CA TYR A 583 -22.56 -7.05 51.78
C TYR A 583 -23.18 -7.77 50.58
N ARG A 584 -23.91 -7.05 49.73
CA ARG A 584 -24.43 -7.63 48.48
C ARG A 584 -23.28 -8.07 47.59
N VAL A 585 -23.34 -9.33 47.18
CA VAL A 585 -22.55 -9.88 46.09
C VAL A 585 -23.31 -9.60 44.80
N GLU A 586 -22.70 -8.87 43.87
CA GLU A 586 -23.24 -8.76 42.52
C GLU A 586 -23.04 -10.10 41.81
N ASP A 587 -24.05 -10.51 41.04
CA ASP A 587 -23.93 -11.65 40.13
C ASP A 587 -23.05 -11.22 38.95
N GLU A 588 -21.74 -11.48 39.06
CA GLU A 588 -20.72 -11.08 38.10
C GLU A 588 -21.02 -11.63 36.71
N GLU A 589 -21.51 -12.87 36.60
CA GLU A 589 -21.90 -13.48 35.33
C GLU A 589 -23.02 -12.70 34.64
N ARG A 590 -24.06 -12.30 35.39
CA ARG A 590 -25.15 -11.47 34.82
C ARG A 590 -24.69 -10.06 34.45
N VAL A 591 -23.72 -9.49 35.15
CA VAL A 591 -23.17 -8.15 34.84
C VAL A 591 -22.29 -8.21 33.59
N VAL A 592 -21.42 -9.21 33.50
CA VAL A 592 -20.56 -9.47 32.33
C VAL A 592 -21.41 -9.77 31.10
N LYS A 593 -22.45 -10.60 31.24
CA LYS A 593 -23.36 -10.93 30.13
C LYS A 593 -24.08 -9.68 29.60
N ARG A 594 -24.68 -8.87 30.48
CA ARG A 594 -25.34 -7.62 30.07
C ARG A 594 -24.38 -6.62 29.44
N ALA A 595 -23.17 -6.48 29.99
CA ALA A 595 -22.14 -5.60 29.42
C ALA A 595 -21.70 -6.06 28.02
N ARG A 596 -21.55 -7.38 27.83
CA ARG A 596 -21.23 -7.97 26.53
C ARG A 596 -22.35 -7.74 25.52
N GLU A 597 -23.61 -8.02 25.87
CA GLU A 597 -24.78 -7.83 25.01
C GLU A 597 -24.98 -6.35 24.62
N SER A 598 -24.81 -5.43 25.57
CA SER A 598 -24.92 -3.99 25.32
C SER A 598 -23.79 -3.50 24.41
N ALA A 599 -22.54 -3.93 24.65
CA ALA A 599 -21.40 -3.54 23.82
C ALA A 599 -21.49 -4.14 22.41
N GLU A 600 -22.03 -5.35 22.28
CA GLU A 600 -22.31 -5.96 20.98
C GLU A 600 -23.36 -5.15 20.22
N ALA A 601 -24.47 -4.78 20.85
CA ALA A 601 -25.54 -3.99 20.23
C ALA A 601 -25.03 -2.62 19.78
N GLU A 602 -24.35 -1.87 20.64
CA GLU A 602 -23.78 -0.56 20.33
C GLU A 602 -22.74 -0.66 19.20
N TRP A 603 -21.91 -1.71 19.22
CA TRP A 603 -20.95 -1.93 18.16
C TRP A 603 -21.64 -2.19 16.82
N TRP A 604 -22.70 -3.01 16.79
CA TRP A 604 -23.46 -3.26 15.56
C TRP A 604 -24.18 -2.01 15.05
N GLU A 605 -24.74 -1.19 15.92
CA GLU A 605 -25.35 0.10 15.57
C GLU A 605 -24.33 1.05 14.92
N SER A 606 -23.06 0.99 15.34
CA SER A 606 -21.99 1.78 14.74
C SER A 606 -21.55 1.30 13.34
N GLN A 607 -21.92 0.09 12.92
CA GLN A 607 -21.57 -0.47 11.61
C GLN A 607 -22.61 -0.08 10.54
N GLY A 608 -22.16 0.40 9.38
CA GLY A 608 -23.05 0.72 8.25
C GLY A 608 -23.79 -0.50 7.68
N GLU A 609 -25.03 -0.30 7.22
CA GLU A 609 -25.97 -1.37 6.81
C GLU A 609 -25.42 -2.37 5.77
N GLY A 610 -24.55 -1.91 4.85
CA GLY A 610 -23.94 -2.75 3.80
C GLY A 610 -22.91 -3.75 4.32
N ALA A 611 -22.06 -3.33 5.27
CA ALA A 611 -21.02 -4.18 5.86
C ALA A 611 -21.60 -5.23 6.82
N GLN A 612 -22.74 -4.93 7.45
CA GLN A 612 -23.37 -5.82 8.42
C GLN A 612 -23.77 -7.18 7.83
N LYS A 613 -24.25 -7.24 6.57
CA LYS A 613 -24.70 -8.51 5.96
C LYS A 613 -23.54 -9.48 5.73
N GLY A 614 -22.43 -9.00 5.16
CA GLY A 614 -21.23 -9.80 4.94
C GLY A 614 -20.58 -10.24 6.25
N LEU A 615 -20.51 -9.32 7.22
CA LEU A 615 -19.89 -9.58 8.51
C LEU A 615 -20.69 -10.56 9.39
N LYS A 616 -22.03 -10.45 9.41
CA LYS A 616 -22.90 -11.43 10.09
C LYS A 616 -22.75 -12.83 9.53
N SER A 617 -22.56 -12.96 8.22
CA SER A 617 -22.30 -14.27 7.60
C SER A 617 -20.98 -14.88 8.07
N GLU A 618 -19.90 -14.08 8.18
CA GLU A 618 -18.60 -14.56 8.68
C GLU A 618 -18.65 -14.91 10.17
N VAL A 619 -19.31 -14.10 11.00
CA VAL A 619 -19.52 -14.42 12.43
C VAL A 619 -20.34 -15.72 12.60
N GLY A 620 -21.34 -15.93 11.74
CA GLY A 620 -22.19 -17.12 11.75
C GLY A 620 -21.50 -18.42 11.31
N LYS A 621 -20.45 -18.36 10.47
CA LYS A 621 -19.70 -19.56 10.02
C LYS A 621 -19.04 -20.33 11.18
N GLY A 622 -18.77 -19.66 12.31
CA GLY A 622 -18.24 -20.30 13.53
C GLY A 622 -19.29 -21.01 14.39
N GLN A 623 -20.58 -20.73 14.18
CA GLN A 623 -21.69 -21.39 14.86
C GLN A 623 -22.33 -22.39 13.88
N GLY A 624 -21.81 -23.62 13.89
CA GLY A 624 -22.35 -24.72 13.11
C GLY A 624 -23.85 -24.91 13.38
N THR A 625 -24.68 -24.33 12.53
CA THR A 625 -26.11 -24.54 12.51
C THR A 625 -26.50 -24.86 11.07
N GLY A 626 -26.73 -26.14 10.81
CA GLY A 626 -27.43 -26.59 9.62
C GLY A 626 -28.85 -26.02 9.64
N GLY A 627 -29.03 -24.87 9.01
CA GLY A 627 -30.32 -24.22 8.83
C GLY A 627 -31.11 -24.91 7.73
N VAL A 628 -32.29 -25.40 8.12
CA VAL A 628 -33.29 -26.09 7.31
C VAL A 628 -33.72 -25.27 6.08
N PHE A 629 -33.84 -25.98 4.94
CA PHE A 629 -34.35 -25.52 3.65
C PHE A 629 -35.61 -24.64 3.76
N GLY A 630 -35.45 -23.35 3.48
CA GLY A 630 -36.56 -22.51 3.03
C GLY A 630 -36.93 -22.90 1.59
N ARG A 631 -38.24 -23.03 1.31
CA ARG A 631 -38.80 -23.25 -0.04
C ARG A 631 -38.54 -22.02 -0.91
N ASP A 632 -37.34 -21.91 -1.44
CA ASP A 632 -36.99 -20.97 -2.50
C ASP A 632 -36.63 -21.77 -3.75
N TRP A 633 -37.38 -21.56 -4.83
CA TRP A 633 -37.19 -22.27 -6.11
C TRP A 633 -35.76 -22.07 -6.64
N GLY A 634 -35.15 -20.91 -6.34
CA GLY A 634 -33.76 -20.61 -6.66
C GLY A 634 -32.75 -21.44 -5.87
N ALA A 635 -33.02 -21.74 -4.60
CA ALA A 635 -32.15 -22.57 -3.77
C ALA A 635 -32.21 -24.05 -4.16
N TRP A 636 -33.40 -24.53 -4.55
CA TRP A 636 -33.56 -25.87 -5.10
C TRP A 636 -32.79 -26.04 -6.43
N ALA A 637 -32.93 -25.09 -7.36
CA ALA A 637 -32.21 -25.10 -8.63
C ALA A 637 -30.69 -25.05 -8.43
N GLU A 638 -30.21 -24.24 -7.48
CA GLU A 638 -28.79 -24.17 -7.10
C GLU A 638 -28.26 -25.51 -6.58
N GLY A 639 -29.00 -26.17 -5.68
CA GLY A 639 -28.65 -27.49 -5.16
C GLY A 639 -28.61 -28.57 -6.24
N VAL A 640 -29.56 -28.56 -7.18
CA VAL A 640 -29.55 -29.48 -8.34
C VAL A 640 -28.33 -29.22 -9.23
N LEU A 641 -28.06 -27.97 -9.59
CA LEU A 641 -26.93 -27.61 -10.46
C LEU A 641 -25.57 -27.94 -9.83
N GLU A 642 -25.36 -27.66 -8.54
CA GLU A 642 -24.13 -28.04 -7.82
C GLU A 642 -23.93 -29.56 -7.74
N THR A 643 -25.02 -30.33 -7.81
CA THR A 643 -25.00 -31.80 -7.77
C THR A 643 -24.54 -32.42 -9.10
N PHE A 644 -24.78 -31.76 -10.24
CA PHE A 644 -24.49 -32.29 -11.58
C PHE A 644 -23.32 -31.60 -12.29
N PHE A 645 -23.00 -30.34 -11.96
CA PHE A 645 -22.01 -29.53 -12.68
C PHE A 645 -20.91 -28.94 -11.77
N VAL A 646 -19.68 -28.87 -12.29
CA VAL A 646 -18.46 -28.17 -11.78
C VAL A 646 -18.23 -26.89 -12.57
#